data_AF-A0A5C5QLS9-F1
#
_entry.id   AF-A0A5C5QLS9-F1
#
_cell.length_a   1.000
_cell.length_b   1.000
_cell.length_c   1.000
_cell.angle_alpha   90.00
_cell.angle_beta   90.00
_cell.angle_gamma   90.00
#
_symmetry.space_group_name_H-M   'P 1'
#
loop_
_entity.id
_entity.type
_entity.pdbx_description
1 polymer ?
#
loop_
_entity_poly.entity_id
_entity_poly.type
_entity_poly.pdbx_seq_one_letter_code
_entity_poly.pdbx_strand_id
1 'polypeptide(L)'
;MSATESRIEQDLIAKLADLKYTLRTDIRDRAALEKNFREKFEDLNRIHLTDSEFQRLLDSVITPDVYNAAQTLRNINSFERDDGTPFNYTLVNIKDWCKNHFEVVNQLRINTDYSHHRYDVMLLINGVPVVQVELKTLAVSPRRAMQQIVDYKSDPGNGYGKTLLCFIQLFIVSNRTDTWYFANNNSRHFSFNADERFLPVYQFASEDNKKITHLDSFAEKFLAKCTLGQMISRYMVLVASEQKLLMMRPYQIYAVKAIVDCIHQNCGNGYIWHTTGSGKTLTSFKASTLLKDNPDIDKCLFVVDRKDLDRQTREEFNRFQEGCVEENTNTETLVRRLLSDDYADKVIVTTIQKLGLALDGNNKRNYKERLEPLRNQRMVFIFDECHRSQFGENHKAIKEFFPNAQLFGFTGTPIFEQNASYQQIEGQQASYRTTDDLFQRSLHQYTITHAIEDRNVLRFHIDYFKPEGKNPPKPGEGLAKAKVIETILAKHDAATSGRKFNAVLATASINDAIEYFEAFKTLQAKKQGENDTFQPLNVACVFSPPAEGNKDVQQIQEDLPQEKEDNQQDPEGKKAALTRIIADYNARFGTNHRIGEFDLYYQDVQKRIKDQQYSNTDLPHAQKIDITIVVDMLLTGFDSKYLNTLYVDKNLKHHGLIQAFSRTNRVLNDSKPYGNILDFRQQQKPVEEAITLFSGEKVGIAREIWLVDPAPKVIDSLQAATQKMADFMQSQALAYAPEDVANLRGDAARSQFVNLFKEVQRLNTQLDQYTDLSEEQKAQISQIVPSEQLQSFKGVYLETAKRLKDQQDKQGDQAPPEVQQLDFEFVLFASAVIDYDYIMGLIARMTQQKPGKLTMNREQLIGLIQSDAKFIDERDDIAEYIRGLPVGEALDEAAIRSGFDRFKAEKKARELADIASRHGLAPDALQGFVDEILRRRIFDGERLSELMAPLNLGWKARTQKELVLVEDLTPLLHKLAQGREIAGLSAYEEER
;
A
#
# COMPACT_ATOMS: atom_id res chain seq x y z
N MET A 1 -35.78 11.15 7.63
CA MET A 1 -35.20 11.84 8.79
C MET A 1 -33.89 11.16 9.11
N SER A 2 -32.75 11.83 8.94
CA SER A 2 -31.45 11.27 9.35
C SER A 2 -31.43 11.11 10.87
N ALA A 3 -30.87 10.01 11.37
CA ALA A 3 -30.60 9.86 12.79
C ALA A 3 -29.47 10.82 13.17
N THR A 4 -29.59 11.52 14.30
CA THR A 4 -28.49 12.33 14.85
C THR A 4 -27.38 11.43 15.38
N GLU A 5 -26.14 11.93 15.43
CA GLU A 5 -24.99 11.20 16.01
C GLU A 5 -25.29 10.70 17.42
N SER A 6 -25.87 11.54 18.27
CA SER A 6 -26.28 11.17 19.63
C SER A 6 -27.27 9.99 19.66
N ARG A 7 -28.16 9.87 18.66
CA ARG A 7 -29.07 8.72 18.56
C ARG A 7 -28.31 7.46 18.13
N ILE A 8 -27.38 7.57 17.18
CA ILE A 8 -26.54 6.44 16.75
C ILE A 8 -25.68 5.95 17.93
N GLU A 9 -25.14 6.88 18.74
CA GLU A 9 -24.37 6.58 19.95
C GLU A 9 -25.22 5.81 20.96
N GLN A 10 -26.43 6.29 21.27
CA GLN A 10 -27.34 5.62 22.19
C GLN A 10 -27.75 4.23 21.68
N ASP A 11 -28.05 4.09 20.39
CA ASP A 11 -28.39 2.82 19.76
C ASP A 11 -27.21 1.83 19.88
N LEU A 12 -25.97 2.29 19.64
CA LEU A 12 -24.76 1.46 19.79
C LEU A 12 -24.51 1.05 21.25
N ILE A 13 -24.65 1.98 22.20
CA ILE A 13 -24.45 1.69 23.63
C ILE A 13 -25.48 0.65 24.10
N ALA A 14 -26.75 0.81 23.71
CA ALA A 14 -27.79 -0.18 24.00
C ALA A 14 -27.42 -1.55 23.42
N LYS A 15 -26.92 -1.58 22.17
CA LYS A 15 -26.47 -2.80 21.54
C LYS A 15 -25.30 -3.46 22.27
N LEU A 16 -24.32 -2.68 22.74
CA LEU A 16 -23.19 -3.19 23.51
C LEU A 16 -23.64 -3.74 24.87
N ALA A 17 -24.62 -3.11 25.52
CA ALA A 17 -25.23 -3.62 26.74
C ALA A 17 -25.94 -4.98 26.51
N ASP A 18 -26.62 -5.15 25.37
CA ASP A 18 -27.18 -6.45 24.97
C ASP A 18 -26.10 -7.53 24.79
N LEU A 19 -24.94 -7.13 24.23
CA LEU A 19 -23.72 -7.93 24.15
C LEU A 19 -22.98 -8.07 25.51
N LYS A 20 -23.65 -7.68 26.60
CA LYS A 20 -23.24 -7.79 28.00
C LYS A 20 -22.11 -6.87 28.44
N TYR A 21 -21.75 -5.85 27.67
CA TYR A 21 -20.78 -4.84 28.12
C TYR A 21 -21.33 -4.10 29.33
N THR A 22 -20.46 -3.80 30.30
CA THR A 22 -20.83 -2.95 31.43
C THR A 22 -20.71 -1.49 31.01
N LEU A 23 -21.83 -0.76 30.99
CA LEU A 23 -21.82 0.68 30.75
C LEU A 23 -21.26 1.41 31.99
N ARG A 24 -20.24 2.24 31.79
CA ARG A 24 -19.57 3.03 32.83
C ARG A 24 -19.79 4.52 32.61
N THR A 25 -20.96 5.01 33.02
CA THR A 25 -21.31 6.43 32.93
C THR A 25 -20.50 7.33 33.88
N ASP A 26 -19.88 6.72 34.88
CA ASP A 26 -19.05 7.34 35.91
C ASP A 26 -17.62 7.66 35.44
N ILE A 27 -17.16 7.05 34.35
CA ILE A 27 -15.83 7.32 33.78
C ILE A 27 -15.96 8.44 32.75
N ARG A 28 -15.59 9.66 33.13
CA ARG A 28 -15.63 10.84 32.24
C ARG A 28 -14.30 11.56 32.09
N ASP A 29 -13.33 11.22 32.94
CA ASP A 29 -12.01 11.84 32.97
C ASP A 29 -10.88 10.82 33.13
N ARG A 30 -9.64 11.31 33.03
CA ARG A 30 -8.42 10.52 33.19
C ARG A 30 -8.34 9.81 34.54
N ALA A 31 -8.67 10.51 35.63
CA ALA A 31 -8.54 9.97 36.98
C ALA A 31 -9.51 8.81 37.22
N ALA A 32 -10.75 8.93 36.75
CA ALA A 32 -11.74 7.86 36.79
C ALA A 32 -11.32 6.65 35.94
N LEU A 33 -10.71 6.89 34.76
CA LEU A 33 -10.19 5.82 33.91
C LEU A 33 -9.04 5.06 34.59
N GLU A 34 -8.07 5.79 35.14
CA GLU A 34 -6.91 5.18 35.84
C GLU A 34 -7.34 4.44 37.10
N LYS A 35 -8.31 4.98 37.86
CA LYS A 35 -8.90 4.29 39.01
C LYS A 35 -9.56 2.98 38.59
N ASN A 36 -10.37 3.00 37.53
CA ASN A 36 -10.98 1.78 37.01
C ASN A 36 -9.93 0.77 36.54
N PHE A 37 -8.90 1.23 35.83
CA PHE A 37 -7.79 0.38 35.40
C PHE A 37 -7.11 -0.29 36.60
N ARG A 38 -6.83 0.43 37.68
CA ARG A 38 -6.27 -0.16 38.92
C ARG A 38 -7.14 -1.28 39.45
N GLU A 39 -8.43 -1.02 39.65
CA GLU A 39 -9.38 -2.01 40.19
C GLU A 39 -9.39 -3.28 39.32
N LYS A 40 -9.49 -3.13 37.99
CA LYS A 40 -9.50 -4.28 37.07
C LYS A 40 -8.17 -5.00 36.97
N PHE A 41 -7.06 -4.27 37.06
CA PHE A 41 -5.72 -4.84 37.08
C PHE A 41 -5.48 -5.69 38.33
N GLU A 42 -5.84 -5.16 39.50
CA GLU A 42 -5.75 -5.84 40.80
C GLU A 42 -6.60 -7.13 40.81
N ASP A 43 -7.83 -7.05 40.32
CA ASP A 43 -8.74 -8.21 40.18
C ASP A 43 -8.16 -9.29 39.25
N LEU A 44 -7.68 -8.88 38.07
CA LEU A 44 -7.15 -9.79 37.05
C LEU A 44 -5.90 -10.53 37.53
N ASN A 45 -4.99 -9.79 38.15
CA ASN A 45 -3.68 -10.30 38.56
C ASN A 45 -3.65 -10.77 40.03
N ARG A 46 -4.77 -10.65 40.76
CA ARG A 46 -4.95 -11.07 42.17
C ARG A 46 -3.90 -10.45 43.09
N ILE A 47 -3.73 -9.15 42.97
CA ILE A 47 -2.75 -8.37 43.73
C ILE A 47 -3.40 -7.09 44.26
N HIS A 48 -2.83 -6.50 45.31
CA HIS A 48 -3.10 -5.13 45.70
C HIS A 48 -1.83 -4.30 45.55
N LEU A 49 -1.95 -3.17 44.86
CA LEU A 49 -0.84 -2.26 44.62
C LEU A 49 -0.87 -1.13 45.65
N THR A 50 0.29 -0.70 46.12
CA THR A 50 0.43 0.61 46.77
C THR A 50 0.29 1.73 45.73
N ASP A 51 0.12 2.98 46.19
CA ASP A 51 0.04 4.12 45.26
C ASP A 51 1.35 4.32 44.50
N SER A 52 2.51 4.06 45.14
CA SER A 52 3.83 4.08 44.50
C SER A 52 3.97 2.96 43.46
N GLU A 53 3.55 1.74 43.78
CA GLU A 53 3.56 0.62 42.84
C GLU A 53 2.67 0.90 41.63
N PHE A 54 1.47 1.44 41.84
CA PHE A 54 0.55 1.78 40.76
C PHE A 54 1.09 2.90 39.86
N GLN A 55 1.71 3.93 40.44
CA GLN A 55 2.37 4.99 39.66
C GLN A 55 3.52 4.43 38.81
N ARG A 56 4.39 3.58 39.39
CA ARG A 56 5.45 2.91 38.62
C ARG A 56 4.90 2.02 37.51
N LEU A 57 3.79 1.32 37.75
CA LEU A 57 3.11 0.55 36.72
C LEU A 57 2.69 1.46 35.57
N LEU A 58 1.98 2.56 35.85
CA LEU A 58 1.57 3.54 34.84
C LEU A 58 2.77 4.10 34.05
N ASP A 59 3.83 4.54 34.74
CA ASP A 59 5.03 5.09 34.11
C ASP A 59 5.75 4.05 33.21
N SER A 60 5.67 2.76 33.57
CA SER A 60 6.28 1.68 32.80
C SER A 60 5.48 1.25 31.57
N VAL A 61 4.15 1.37 31.61
CA VAL A 61 3.25 0.86 30.56
C VAL A 61 2.81 1.94 29.58
N ILE A 62 2.79 3.21 29.98
CA ILE A 62 2.44 4.33 29.12
C ILE A 62 3.62 4.66 28.21
N THR A 63 3.38 4.60 26.90
CA THR A 63 4.40 4.89 25.90
C THR A 63 3.77 5.58 24.68
N PRO A 64 4.48 6.53 24.04
CA PRO A 64 4.02 7.11 22.77
C PRO A 64 4.18 6.15 21.58
N ASP A 65 4.93 5.05 21.74
CA ASP A 65 5.10 4.06 20.68
C ASP A 65 3.95 3.05 20.69
N VAL A 66 3.06 3.17 19.70
CA VAL A 66 1.88 2.31 19.54
C VAL A 66 2.27 0.84 19.39
N TYR A 67 3.42 0.56 18.76
CA TYR A 67 3.89 -0.81 18.59
C TYR A 67 4.32 -1.43 19.91
N ASN A 68 5.05 -0.68 20.74
CA ASN A 68 5.44 -1.14 22.08
C ASN A 68 4.22 -1.31 22.98
N ALA A 69 3.28 -0.37 22.97
CA ALA A 69 2.01 -0.52 23.71
C ALA A 69 1.26 -1.78 23.30
N ALA A 70 1.23 -2.10 22.00
CA ALA A 70 0.61 -3.32 21.49
C ALA A 70 1.32 -4.60 21.93
N GLN A 71 2.65 -4.59 22.04
CA GLN A 71 3.42 -5.69 22.61
C GLN A 71 3.14 -5.86 24.10
N THR A 72 3.23 -4.78 24.88
CA THR A 72 2.95 -4.78 26.33
C THR A 72 1.53 -5.28 26.62
N LEU A 73 0.54 -4.89 25.81
CA LEU A 73 -0.84 -5.35 25.96
C LEU A 73 -0.97 -6.87 25.87
N ARG A 74 -0.19 -7.53 25.01
CA ARG A 74 -0.38 -8.94 24.62
C ARG A 74 0.63 -9.90 25.24
N ASN A 75 1.57 -9.38 26.02
CA ASN A 75 2.63 -10.18 26.64
C ASN A 75 2.44 -10.28 28.16
N ILE A 76 3.15 -11.25 28.74
CA ILE A 76 3.40 -11.24 30.19
C ILE A 76 4.55 -10.25 30.41
N ASN A 77 4.29 -9.25 31.22
CA ASN A 77 5.26 -8.21 31.57
C ASN A 77 5.69 -8.39 33.04
N SER A 78 6.73 -7.68 33.45
CA SER A 78 7.17 -7.69 34.85
C SER A 78 7.52 -6.29 35.33
N PHE A 79 7.34 -6.05 36.62
CA PHE A 79 7.90 -4.90 37.32
C PHE A 79 8.31 -5.30 38.74
N GLU A 80 9.17 -4.49 39.36
CA GLU A 80 9.64 -4.70 40.72
C GLU A 80 8.71 -4.01 41.73
N ARG A 81 8.31 -4.77 42.75
CA ARG A 81 7.47 -4.29 43.85
C ARG A 81 8.25 -3.46 44.86
N ASP A 82 7.53 -2.79 45.76
CA ASP A 82 8.18 -1.97 46.82
C ASP A 82 9.09 -2.79 47.76
N ASP A 83 8.85 -4.10 47.87
CA ASP A 83 9.66 -5.03 48.66
C ASP A 83 10.84 -5.66 47.87
N GLY A 84 11.06 -5.22 46.63
CA GLY A 84 12.11 -5.72 45.74
C GLY A 84 11.77 -7.04 45.03
N THR A 85 10.55 -7.57 45.19
CA THR A 85 10.14 -8.80 44.51
C THR A 85 9.71 -8.53 43.06
N PRO A 86 10.13 -9.36 42.08
CA PRO A 86 9.64 -9.25 40.72
C PRO A 86 8.21 -9.79 40.64
N PHE A 87 7.30 -9.04 40.02
CA PHE A 87 5.92 -9.44 39.79
C PHE A 87 5.63 -9.53 38.30
N ASN A 88 5.20 -10.72 37.84
CA ASN A 88 4.75 -10.93 36.48
C ASN A 88 3.24 -10.65 36.38
N TYR A 89 2.85 -9.83 35.41
CA TYR A 89 1.47 -9.42 35.22
C TYR A 89 1.05 -9.49 33.75
N THR A 90 -0.26 -9.46 33.55
CA THR A 90 -0.86 -9.27 32.22
C THR A 90 -1.90 -8.15 32.27
N LEU A 91 -2.08 -7.47 31.14
CA LEU A 91 -3.11 -6.44 30.99
C LEU A 91 -4.43 -7.04 30.49
N VAL A 92 -4.36 -8.09 29.69
CA VAL A 92 -5.54 -8.82 29.19
C VAL A 92 -5.30 -10.32 29.18
N ASN A 93 -6.36 -11.09 29.40
CA ASN A 93 -6.33 -12.53 29.23
C ASN A 93 -6.28 -12.88 27.73
N ILE A 94 -5.10 -13.23 27.25
CA ILE A 94 -4.82 -13.61 25.86
C ILE A 94 -5.15 -15.07 25.54
N LYS A 95 -5.44 -15.90 26.55
CA LYS A 95 -5.75 -17.34 26.37
C LYS A 95 -7.25 -17.60 26.41
N ASP A 96 -7.93 -17.05 27.41
CA ASP A 96 -9.36 -17.17 27.62
C ASP A 96 -10.00 -15.79 27.52
N TRP A 97 -10.28 -15.36 26.29
CA TRP A 97 -10.73 -14.01 25.99
C TRP A 97 -12.05 -13.65 26.67
N CYS A 98 -12.91 -14.65 26.92
CA CYS A 98 -14.21 -14.47 27.55
C CYS A 98 -14.11 -14.14 29.04
N LYS A 99 -12.99 -14.47 29.69
CA LYS A 99 -12.74 -14.15 31.11
C LYS A 99 -12.32 -12.70 31.36
N ASN A 100 -12.09 -11.92 30.31
CA ASN A 100 -11.86 -10.49 30.47
C ASN A 100 -13.15 -9.76 30.87
N HIS A 101 -13.00 -8.66 31.58
CA HIS A 101 -14.06 -7.67 31.78
C HIS A 101 -14.13 -6.74 30.58
N PHE A 102 -15.34 -6.53 30.06
CA PHE A 102 -15.59 -5.67 28.90
C PHE A 102 -16.52 -4.54 29.31
N GLU A 103 -16.06 -3.32 29.14
CA GLU A 103 -16.75 -2.11 29.58
C GLU A 103 -16.89 -1.15 28.40
N VAL A 104 -17.95 -0.35 28.42
CA VAL A 104 -18.17 0.73 27.45
C VAL A 104 -18.23 2.06 28.20
N VAL A 105 -17.44 3.01 27.73
CA VAL A 105 -17.40 4.41 28.20
C VAL A 105 -17.81 5.30 27.04
N ASN A 106 -18.49 6.41 27.34
CA ASN A 106 -18.87 7.38 26.32
C ASN A 106 -18.58 8.82 26.75
N GLN A 107 -18.26 9.67 25.77
CA GLN A 107 -17.91 11.08 25.97
C GLN A 107 -16.76 11.27 26.98
N LEU A 108 -15.74 10.41 26.91
CA LEU A 108 -14.55 10.51 27.76
C LEU A 108 -13.77 11.77 27.39
N ARG A 109 -13.33 12.54 28.39
CA ARG A 109 -12.45 13.70 28.22
C ARG A 109 -11.11 13.44 28.90
N ILE A 110 -10.03 13.44 28.14
CA ILE A 110 -8.68 13.42 28.72
C ILE A 110 -8.22 14.87 28.81
N ASN A 111 -8.56 15.52 29.92
CA ASN A 111 -8.05 16.85 30.25
C ASN A 111 -6.53 16.70 30.50
N THR A 112 -5.73 16.85 29.47
CA THR A 112 -4.36 17.35 29.64
C THR A 112 -4.45 18.87 29.79
N ASP A 113 -3.37 19.53 30.24
CA ASP A 113 -3.34 20.97 30.52
C ASP A 113 -3.79 21.87 29.32
N TYR A 114 -3.99 21.29 28.12
CA TYR A 114 -4.34 21.99 26.87
C TYR A 114 -5.38 21.25 25.98
N SER A 115 -6.15 20.27 26.48
CA SER A 115 -7.09 19.49 25.62
C SER A 115 -8.55 19.52 26.05
N HIS A 116 -9.42 19.75 25.07
CA HIS A 116 -10.89 19.65 25.17
C HIS A 116 -11.47 18.45 24.39
N HIS A 117 -10.62 17.49 23.99
CA HIS A 117 -11.05 16.35 23.16
C HIS A 117 -12.06 15.47 23.89
N ARG A 118 -13.09 15.07 23.14
CA ARG A 118 -14.19 14.24 23.62
C ARG A 118 -14.36 13.05 22.70
N TYR A 119 -14.10 11.87 23.22
CA TYR A 119 -14.23 10.61 22.47
C TYR A 119 -15.65 10.07 22.57
N ASP A 120 -16.28 9.76 21.44
CA ASP A 120 -17.67 9.31 21.37
C ASP A 120 -17.91 8.05 22.20
N VAL A 121 -17.34 6.91 21.77
CA VAL A 121 -17.47 5.63 22.45
C VAL A 121 -16.13 4.92 22.52
N MET A 122 -15.78 4.42 23.70
CA MET A 122 -14.55 3.70 23.97
C MET A 122 -14.85 2.35 24.61
N LEU A 123 -14.21 1.29 24.11
CA LEU A 123 -14.34 -0.05 24.66
C LEU A 123 -13.10 -0.39 25.47
N LEU A 124 -13.32 -0.76 26.73
CA LEU A 124 -12.27 -1.17 27.64
C LEU A 124 -12.25 -2.69 27.80
N ILE A 125 -11.04 -3.26 27.88
CA ILE A 125 -10.80 -4.65 28.27
C ILE A 125 -9.98 -4.61 29.57
N ASN A 126 -10.56 -5.08 30.67
CA ASN A 126 -9.99 -4.98 32.03
C ASN A 126 -9.53 -3.54 32.37
N GLY A 127 -10.37 -2.54 32.07
CA GLY A 127 -10.07 -1.14 32.31
C GLY A 127 -9.04 -0.51 31.36
N VAL A 128 -8.43 -1.28 30.46
CA VAL A 128 -7.52 -0.77 29.41
C VAL A 128 -8.33 -0.34 28.19
N PRO A 129 -8.17 0.87 27.64
CA PRO A 129 -8.85 1.29 26.43
C PRO A 129 -8.23 0.63 25.20
N VAL A 130 -9.03 -0.12 24.43
CA VAL A 130 -8.53 -0.92 23.31
C VAL A 130 -9.16 -0.53 21.97
N VAL A 131 -10.41 -0.08 21.98
CA VAL A 131 -11.13 0.33 20.76
C VAL A 131 -11.74 1.70 20.95
N GLN A 132 -11.55 2.57 19.96
CA GLN A 132 -12.28 3.81 19.82
C GLN A 132 -13.26 3.70 18.65
N VAL A 133 -14.52 4.06 18.91
CA VAL A 133 -15.57 4.14 17.90
C VAL A 133 -15.96 5.60 17.73
N GLU A 134 -15.85 6.09 16.51
CA GLU A 134 -16.21 7.43 16.07
C GLU A 134 -17.52 7.36 15.26
N LEU A 135 -18.50 8.19 15.61
CA LEU A 135 -19.82 8.17 14.96
C LEU A 135 -20.06 9.44 14.16
N LYS A 136 -20.73 9.29 13.01
CA LYS A 136 -21.01 10.41 12.09
C LYS A 136 -22.46 10.40 11.59
N THR A 137 -22.98 11.57 11.26
CA THR A 137 -24.37 11.78 10.80
C THR A 137 -24.61 11.50 9.31
N LEU A 138 -23.58 11.45 8.46
CA LEU A 138 -23.66 11.37 6.98
C LEU A 138 -22.67 10.37 6.35
N ALA A 139 -22.63 10.26 5.01
CA ALA A 139 -21.72 9.36 4.27
C ALA A 139 -20.26 9.62 4.63
N VAL A 140 -19.63 8.66 5.31
CA VAL A 140 -18.23 8.79 5.74
C VAL A 140 -17.33 8.33 4.60
N SER A 141 -16.47 9.21 4.08
CA SER A 141 -15.34 8.76 3.28
C SER A 141 -14.34 8.03 4.21
N PRO A 142 -13.90 6.80 3.89
CA PRO A 142 -12.89 6.09 4.68
C PRO A 142 -11.60 6.90 4.88
N ARG A 143 -11.26 7.74 3.90
CA ARG A 143 -10.12 8.66 3.98
C ARG A 143 -10.35 9.73 5.03
N ARG A 144 -11.54 10.34 5.04
CA ARG A 144 -11.91 11.37 6.02
C ARG A 144 -11.95 10.81 7.44
N ALA A 145 -12.49 9.61 7.59
CA ALA A 145 -12.49 8.85 8.84
C ALA A 145 -11.06 8.70 9.41
N MET A 146 -10.11 8.28 8.58
CA MET A 146 -8.71 8.15 9.00
C MET A 146 -8.06 9.50 9.29
N GLN A 147 -8.28 10.49 8.42
CA GLN A 147 -7.62 11.79 8.54
C GLN A 147 -7.99 12.47 9.87
N GLN A 148 -9.27 12.50 10.22
CA GLN A 148 -9.73 13.06 11.50
C GLN A 148 -9.04 12.39 12.70
N ILE A 149 -8.94 11.06 12.69
CA ILE A 149 -8.26 10.32 13.76
C ILE A 149 -6.77 10.66 13.83
N VAL A 150 -6.13 10.87 12.68
CA VAL A 150 -4.71 11.23 12.62
C VAL A 150 -4.49 12.66 13.10
N ASP A 151 -5.38 13.59 12.74
CA ASP A 151 -5.34 14.96 13.21
C ASP A 151 -5.48 14.97 14.75
N TYR A 152 -6.45 14.22 15.30
CA TYR A 152 -6.59 14.03 16.75
C TYR A 152 -5.33 13.45 17.39
N LYS A 153 -4.71 12.45 16.76
CA LYS A 153 -3.47 11.84 17.27
C LYS A 153 -2.24 12.74 17.18
N SER A 154 -2.31 13.82 16.41
CA SER A 154 -1.23 14.80 16.26
C SER A 154 -1.36 15.94 17.27
N ASP A 155 -2.54 16.13 17.86
CA ASP A 155 -2.76 17.15 18.88
C ASP A 155 -1.94 16.89 20.18
N PRO A 156 -1.13 17.86 20.67
CA PRO A 156 -0.29 17.71 21.87
C PRO A 156 -1.02 17.26 23.14
N GLY A 157 -2.33 17.52 23.23
CA GLY A 157 -3.18 17.28 24.38
C GLY A 157 -4.08 16.03 24.28
N ASN A 158 -3.97 15.25 23.20
CA ASN A 158 -4.84 14.10 22.92
C ASN A 158 -4.72 12.90 23.89
N GLY A 159 -3.73 12.90 24.79
CA GLY A 159 -3.53 11.83 25.76
C GLY A 159 -3.05 10.47 25.21
N TYR A 160 -3.05 10.21 23.90
CA TYR A 160 -2.63 8.92 23.33
C TYR A 160 -1.19 8.56 23.68
N GLY A 161 -0.29 9.53 23.75
CA GLY A 161 1.12 9.27 24.10
C GLY A 161 1.45 9.37 25.59
N LYS A 162 0.51 9.84 26.42
CA LYS A 162 0.76 10.26 27.81
C LYS A 162 -0.19 9.62 28.84
N THR A 163 -1.13 8.79 28.38
CA THR A 163 -2.14 8.15 29.22
C THR A 163 -2.41 6.73 28.74
N LEU A 164 -3.31 6.02 29.43
CA LEU A 164 -3.74 4.68 29.04
C LEU A 164 -4.29 4.57 27.61
N LEU A 165 -4.67 5.70 26.97
CA LEU A 165 -5.08 5.72 25.55
C LEU A 165 -3.99 5.21 24.58
N CYS A 166 -2.73 5.11 25.00
CA CYS A 166 -1.67 4.47 24.21
C CYS A 166 -2.01 3.03 23.80
N PHE A 167 -2.89 2.36 24.55
CA PHE A 167 -3.31 0.99 24.29
C PHE A 167 -4.41 0.84 23.24
N ILE A 168 -4.93 1.93 22.65
CA ILE A 168 -5.90 1.83 21.55
C ILE A 168 -5.26 1.03 20.40
N GLN A 169 -5.88 -0.08 20.03
CA GLN A 169 -5.41 -0.98 18.97
C GLN A 169 -6.21 -0.78 17.68
N LEU A 170 -7.48 -0.42 17.80
CA LEU A 170 -8.42 -0.37 16.68
C LEU A 170 -9.25 0.90 16.71
N PHE A 171 -9.37 1.52 15.54
CA PHE A 171 -10.33 2.57 15.28
C PHE A 171 -11.48 2.01 14.45
N ILE A 172 -12.70 2.40 14.80
CA ILE A 172 -13.91 2.10 14.06
C ILE A 172 -14.60 3.42 13.77
N VAL A 173 -15.02 3.63 12.53
CA VAL A 173 -15.77 4.81 12.12
C VAL A 173 -17.05 4.36 11.44
N SER A 174 -18.19 4.90 11.88
CA SER A 174 -19.50 4.49 11.37
C SER A 174 -20.48 5.65 11.26
N ASN A 175 -21.35 5.57 10.27
CA ASN A 175 -22.55 6.41 10.18
C ASN A 175 -23.84 5.59 10.32
N ARG A 176 -23.78 4.48 11.05
CA ARG A 176 -24.82 3.44 11.17
C ARG A 176 -24.93 2.53 9.95
N THR A 177 -25.01 3.08 8.74
CA THR A 177 -25.22 2.26 7.51
C THR A 177 -23.94 1.67 6.95
N ASP A 178 -22.83 2.37 7.16
CA ASP A 178 -21.51 1.98 6.71
C ASP A 178 -20.53 2.07 7.88
N THR A 179 -19.68 1.05 8.01
CA THR A 179 -18.80 0.85 9.15
C THR A 179 -17.45 0.37 8.66
N TRP A 180 -16.44 1.18 8.96
CA TRP A 180 -15.06 0.97 8.57
C TRP A 180 -14.20 0.80 9.81
N TYR A 181 -13.15 0.00 9.70
CA TYR A 181 -12.17 -0.15 10.77
C TYR A 181 -10.75 -0.24 10.25
N PHE A 182 -9.80 0.20 11.07
CA PHE A 182 -8.37 0.13 10.77
C PHE A 182 -7.55 0.06 12.06
N ALA A 183 -6.34 -0.51 11.96
CA ALA A 183 -5.44 -0.67 13.10
C ALA A 183 -4.72 0.65 13.44
N ASN A 184 -4.60 0.95 14.73
CA ASN A 184 -3.80 2.07 15.22
C ASN A 184 -2.31 1.83 14.91
N ASN A 185 -1.59 2.89 14.57
CA ASN A 185 -0.17 2.83 14.21
C ASN A 185 0.57 4.11 14.65
N ASN A 186 1.91 4.08 14.58
CA ASN A 186 2.73 5.28 14.75
C ASN A 186 2.50 6.28 13.59
N SER A 187 2.64 7.58 13.85
CA SER A 187 2.29 8.66 12.89
C SER A 187 3.00 8.54 11.54
N ARG A 188 4.21 7.97 11.52
CA ARG A 188 4.96 7.68 10.28
C ARG A 188 4.24 6.78 9.27
N HIS A 189 3.23 6.03 9.72
CA HIS A 189 2.42 5.14 8.87
C HIS A 189 1.13 5.80 8.36
N PHE A 190 0.87 7.06 8.72
CA PHE A 190 -0.30 7.83 8.31
C PHE A 190 0.13 9.07 7.51
N SER A 191 0.43 8.91 6.22
CA SER A 191 0.81 10.02 5.33
C SER A 191 -0.34 10.41 4.39
N PHE A 192 -0.86 11.64 4.52
CA PHE A 192 -1.90 12.23 3.65
C PHE A 192 -1.31 13.27 2.69
N ASN A 193 -0.25 12.92 1.96
CA ASN A 193 0.41 13.79 0.97
C ASN A 193 0.09 13.32 -0.47
N ALA A 194 0.62 14.00 -1.49
CA ALA A 194 0.44 13.63 -2.91
C ALA A 194 0.99 12.22 -3.29
N ASP A 195 1.65 11.51 -2.37
CA ASP A 195 2.10 10.13 -2.57
C ASP A 195 1.10 9.09 -2.02
N GLU A 196 0.11 9.52 -1.21
CA GLU A 196 -1.02 8.74 -0.68
C GLU A 196 -0.74 7.27 -0.35
N ARG A 197 0.22 7.02 0.56
CA ARG A 197 0.51 5.67 1.05
C ARG A 197 -0.39 5.31 2.23
N PHE A 198 -1.69 5.08 2.00
CA PHE A 198 -2.63 4.80 3.08
C PHE A 198 -2.42 3.45 3.77
N LEU A 199 -2.71 3.41 5.08
CA LEU A 199 -3.00 2.18 5.79
C LEU A 199 -4.28 1.55 5.23
N PRO A 200 -4.37 0.21 5.19
CA PRO A 200 -5.56 -0.44 4.68
C PRO A 200 -6.74 -0.25 5.65
N VAL A 201 -7.84 0.32 5.15
CA VAL A 201 -9.13 0.43 5.83
C VAL A 201 -10.04 -0.69 5.37
N TYR A 202 -10.78 -1.27 6.29
CA TYR A 202 -11.57 -2.47 6.02
C TYR A 202 -13.04 -2.28 6.34
N GLN A 203 -13.88 -2.90 5.52
CA GLN A 203 -15.23 -3.30 5.90
C GLN A 203 -15.22 -4.76 6.35
N PHE A 204 -16.03 -5.08 7.35
CA PHE A 204 -16.18 -6.46 7.78
C PHE A 204 -17.05 -7.24 6.78
N ALA A 205 -16.93 -8.56 6.80
CA ALA A 205 -17.67 -9.44 5.91
C ALA A 205 -17.96 -10.78 6.60
N SER A 206 -18.98 -11.49 6.12
CA SER A 206 -19.25 -12.89 6.47
C SER A 206 -18.30 -13.85 5.76
N GLU A 207 -18.41 -15.14 6.09
CA GLU A 207 -17.62 -16.25 5.55
C GLU A 207 -17.76 -16.41 4.04
N ASP A 208 -18.90 -16.02 3.47
CA ASP A 208 -19.17 -15.97 2.02
C ASP A 208 -18.74 -14.63 1.38
N ASN A 209 -17.92 -13.85 2.07
CA ASN A 209 -17.38 -12.55 1.66
C ASN A 209 -18.44 -11.44 1.44
N LYS A 210 -19.69 -11.61 1.89
CA LYS A 210 -20.70 -10.54 1.85
C LYS A 210 -20.40 -9.48 2.90
N LYS A 211 -20.45 -8.20 2.50
CA LYS A 211 -20.16 -7.07 3.39
C LYS A 211 -21.18 -6.93 4.51
N ILE A 212 -20.68 -6.68 5.71
CA ILE A 212 -21.46 -6.36 6.90
C ILE A 212 -21.14 -4.91 7.25
N THR A 213 -21.92 -3.98 6.70
CA THR A 213 -21.66 -2.53 6.79
C THR A 213 -22.48 -1.86 7.88
N HIS A 214 -23.66 -2.39 8.19
CA HIS A 214 -24.54 -1.81 9.22
C HIS A 214 -23.95 -2.02 10.63
N LEU A 215 -23.92 -0.96 11.43
CA LEU A 215 -23.27 -0.91 12.74
C LEU A 215 -23.76 -1.98 13.71
N ASP A 216 -25.07 -2.23 13.79
CA ASP A 216 -25.63 -3.24 14.69
C ASP A 216 -25.15 -4.66 14.34
N SER A 217 -25.18 -5.03 13.06
CA SER A 217 -24.72 -6.33 12.57
C SER A 217 -23.21 -6.47 12.71
N PHE A 218 -22.47 -5.38 12.49
CA PHE A 218 -21.04 -5.32 12.75
C PHE A 218 -20.76 -5.55 14.24
N ALA A 219 -21.48 -4.88 15.14
CA ALA A 219 -21.31 -5.01 16.58
C ALA A 219 -21.55 -6.46 17.06
N GLU A 220 -22.59 -7.12 16.57
CA GLU A 220 -22.86 -8.53 16.89
C GLU A 220 -21.74 -9.47 16.46
N LYS A 221 -21.17 -9.25 15.27
CA LYS A 221 -20.19 -10.16 14.68
C LYS A 221 -18.75 -9.86 15.08
N PHE A 222 -18.41 -8.60 15.32
CA PHE A 222 -17.05 -8.15 15.58
C PHE A 222 -16.84 -7.71 17.03
N LEU A 223 -17.81 -6.98 17.62
CA LEU A 223 -17.73 -6.42 18.97
C LEU A 223 -18.32 -7.32 20.05
N ALA A 224 -18.74 -8.55 19.72
CA ALA A 224 -19.05 -9.54 20.76
C ALA A 224 -17.79 -9.80 21.60
N LYS A 225 -17.92 -9.78 22.93
CA LYS A 225 -16.80 -9.80 23.91
C LYS A 225 -15.64 -10.72 23.54
N CYS A 226 -15.91 -12.03 23.47
CA CYS A 226 -14.88 -13.02 23.17
C CYS A 226 -14.30 -12.85 21.77
N THR A 227 -15.12 -12.45 20.81
CA THR A 227 -14.69 -12.19 19.43
C THR A 227 -13.75 -11.00 19.39
N LEU A 228 -14.08 -9.88 20.06
CA LEU A 228 -13.21 -8.71 20.10
C LEU A 228 -11.85 -9.05 20.71
N GLY A 229 -11.85 -9.73 21.87
CA GLY A 229 -10.62 -10.19 22.51
C GLY A 229 -9.78 -11.12 21.62
N GLN A 230 -10.44 -12.00 20.84
CA GLN A 230 -9.80 -12.85 19.85
C GLN A 230 -9.24 -12.03 18.67
N MET A 231 -9.97 -11.04 18.15
CA MET A 231 -9.53 -10.21 17.03
C MET A 231 -8.23 -9.47 17.36
N ILE A 232 -8.16 -8.84 18.53
CA ILE A 232 -6.99 -8.07 18.97
C ILE A 232 -5.80 -8.96 19.31
N SER A 233 -6.01 -10.07 20.02
CA SER A 233 -4.92 -10.94 20.46
C SER A 233 -4.42 -11.87 19.35
N ARG A 234 -5.35 -12.47 18.59
CA ARG A 234 -5.08 -13.57 17.67
C ARG A 234 -4.98 -13.12 16.22
N TYR A 235 -5.76 -12.14 15.77
CA TYR A 235 -5.85 -11.78 14.34
C TYR A 235 -5.27 -10.42 13.99
N MET A 236 -4.77 -9.67 14.98
CA MET A 236 -3.93 -8.51 14.75
C MET A 236 -2.46 -8.92 14.73
N VAL A 237 -1.79 -8.65 13.62
CA VAL A 237 -0.39 -8.99 13.38
C VAL A 237 0.50 -7.80 13.70
N LEU A 238 1.53 -8.04 14.51
CA LEU A 238 2.61 -7.09 14.79
C LEU A 238 3.74 -7.35 13.80
N VAL A 239 4.09 -6.32 13.03
CA VAL A 239 5.16 -6.35 12.04
C VAL A 239 6.37 -5.64 12.64
N ALA A 240 7.33 -6.41 13.13
CA ALA A 240 8.45 -5.95 13.94
C ALA A 240 9.39 -5.02 13.16
N SER A 241 9.78 -5.37 11.94
CA SER A 241 10.75 -4.59 11.16
C SER A 241 10.25 -3.19 10.78
N GLU A 242 8.95 -3.01 10.66
CA GLU A 242 8.32 -1.69 10.39
C GLU A 242 7.75 -1.04 11.65
N GLN A 243 7.76 -1.74 12.78
CA GLN A 243 6.95 -1.44 13.98
C GLN A 243 5.53 -1.00 13.59
N LYS A 244 4.80 -1.91 12.97
CA LYS A 244 3.48 -1.65 12.36
C LYS A 244 2.46 -2.69 12.78
N LEU A 245 1.24 -2.26 13.05
CA LEU A 245 0.09 -3.12 13.34
C LEU A 245 -0.74 -3.32 12.08
N LEU A 246 -1.08 -4.58 11.80
CA LEU A 246 -1.98 -4.95 10.71
C LEU A 246 -3.11 -5.82 11.25
N MET A 247 -4.36 -5.43 10.99
CA MET A 247 -5.50 -6.31 11.23
C MET A 247 -5.68 -7.24 10.04
N MET A 248 -5.81 -8.55 10.28
CA MET A 248 -6.18 -9.49 9.22
C MET A 248 -7.57 -9.16 8.66
N ARG A 249 -7.73 -9.39 7.35
CA ARG A 249 -9.00 -9.21 6.66
C ARG A 249 -9.96 -10.38 6.97
N PRO A 250 -11.28 -10.20 6.87
CA PRO A 250 -12.26 -11.23 7.23
C PRO A 250 -11.99 -12.59 6.57
N TYR A 251 -11.77 -12.62 5.25
CA TYR A 251 -11.49 -13.85 4.52
C TYR A 251 -10.20 -14.56 4.96
N GLN A 252 -9.21 -13.81 5.47
CA GLN A 252 -7.98 -14.38 6.02
C GLN A 252 -8.26 -15.02 7.38
N ILE A 253 -9.08 -14.37 8.21
CA ILE A 253 -9.51 -14.89 9.51
C ILE A 253 -10.29 -16.19 9.32
N TYR A 254 -11.25 -16.21 8.39
CA TYR A 254 -12.06 -17.39 8.10
C TYR A 254 -11.23 -18.55 7.52
N ALA A 255 -10.26 -18.27 6.64
CA ALA A 255 -9.31 -19.29 6.18
C ALA A 255 -8.51 -19.92 7.32
N VAL A 256 -7.99 -19.10 8.24
CA VAL A 256 -7.28 -19.61 9.43
C VAL A 256 -8.20 -20.43 10.32
N LYS A 257 -9.42 -19.95 10.58
CA LYS A 257 -10.43 -20.70 11.36
C LYS A 257 -10.73 -22.05 10.72
N ALA A 258 -11.00 -22.08 9.42
CA ALA A 258 -11.30 -23.32 8.70
C ALA A 258 -10.15 -24.35 8.77
N ILE A 259 -8.89 -23.91 8.70
CA ILE A 259 -7.73 -24.81 8.88
C ILE A 259 -7.68 -25.36 10.32
N VAL A 260 -7.80 -24.49 11.32
CA VAL A 260 -7.75 -24.89 12.74
C VAL A 260 -8.90 -25.84 13.08
N ASP A 261 -10.11 -25.56 12.60
CA ASP A 261 -11.28 -26.40 12.80
C ASP A 261 -11.12 -27.76 12.09
N CYS A 262 -10.55 -27.78 10.88
CA CYS A 262 -10.25 -29.01 10.15
C CYS A 262 -9.22 -29.89 10.88
N ILE A 263 -8.24 -29.29 11.56
CA ILE A 263 -7.26 -30.00 12.41
C ILE A 263 -7.94 -30.58 13.65
N HIS A 264 -8.73 -29.76 14.34
CA HIS A 264 -9.41 -30.14 15.57
C HIS A 264 -10.41 -31.29 15.34
N GLN A 265 -11.23 -31.17 14.28
CA GLN A 265 -12.20 -32.19 13.90
C GLN A 265 -11.58 -33.40 13.18
N ASN A 266 -10.28 -33.33 12.88
CA ASN A 266 -9.53 -34.34 12.12
C ASN A 266 -10.20 -34.67 10.76
N CYS A 267 -10.63 -33.64 10.04
CA CYS A 267 -11.35 -33.75 8.77
C CYS A 267 -10.42 -34.02 7.56
N GLY A 268 -9.22 -34.57 7.75
CA GLY A 268 -8.28 -34.80 6.65
C GLY A 268 -7.66 -33.51 6.10
N ASN A 269 -7.45 -33.47 4.78
CA ASN A 269 -6.71 -32.40 4.10
C ASN A 269 -7.65 -31.28 3.60
N GLY A 270 -7.07 -30.14 3.22
CA GLY A 270 -7.82 -29.08 2.57
C GLY A 270 -6.95 -28.04 1.87
N TYR A 271 -7.54 -27.13 1.12
CA TYR A 271 -6.82 -25.99 0.56
C TYR A 271 -7.62 -24.69 0.66
N ILE A 272 -6.90 -23.57 0.61
CA ILE A 272 -7.42 -22.22 0.63
C ILE A 272 -7.21 -21.61 -0.76
N TRP A 273 -8.32 -21.27 -1.42
CA TRP A 273 -8.30 -20.59 -2.70
C TRP A 273 -8.42 -19.09 -2.50
N HIS A 274 -7.28 -18.41 -2.41
CA HIS A 274 -7.21 -16.97 -2.20
C HIS A 274 -6.41 -16.33 -3.35
N THR A 275 -7.01 -15.41 -4.09
CA THR A 275 -6.38 -14.83 -5.29
C THR A 275 -4.99 -14.25 -5.05
N THR A 276 -4.18 -14.13 -6.10
CA THR A 276 -2.81 -13.62 -6.02
C THR A 276 -2.75 -12.20 -5.44
N GLY A 277 -1.98 -12.03 -4.35
CA GLY A 277 -1.85 -10.80 -3.53
C GLY A 277 -3.06 -10.37 -2.72
N SER A 278 -3.97 -11.30 -2.44
CA SER A 278 -4.91 -11.18 -1.32
C SER A 278 -4.23 -11.30 0.05
N GLY A 279 -2.92 -11.54 0.13
CA GLY A 279 -2.19 -11.74 1.37
C GLY A 279 -2.13 -13.21 1.84
N LYS A 280 -2.00 -14.17 0.90
CA LYS A 280 -1.86 -15.60 1.19
C LYS A 280 -0.72 -15.89 2.17
N THR A 281 0.48 -15.38 1.89
CA THR A 281 1.68 -15.61 2.72
C THR A 281 1.48 -15.12 4.17
N LEU A 282 0.84 -13.96 4.37
CA LEU A 282 0.47 -13.48 5.71
C LEU A 282 -0.52 -14.44 6.41
N THR A 283 -1.51 -14.91 5.65
CA THR A 283 -2.57 -15.80 6.16
C THR A 283 -2.00 -17.16 6.55
N SER A 284 -1.16 -17.74 5.70
CA SER A 284 -0.55 -19.05 5.89
C SER A 284 0.50 -19.02 7.01
N PHE A 285 1.29 -17.93 7.12
CA PHE A 285 2.15 -17.66 8.26
C PHE A 285 1.36 -17.55 9.57
N LYS A 286 0.26 -16.79 9.56
CA LYS A 286 -0.54 -16.63 10.77
C LYS A 286 -1.21 -17.94 11.17
N ALA A 287 -1.65 -18.75 10.20
CA ALA A 287 -2.12 -20.10 10.47
C ALA A 287 -1.03 -20.94 11.17
N SER A 288 0.19 -20.99 10.63
CA SER A 288 1.27 -21.79 11.22
C SER A 288 1.67 -21.34 12.62
N THR A 289 1.77 -20.03 12.87
CA THR A 289 2.11 -19.51 14.21
C THR A 289 1.04 -19.84 15.25
N LEU A 290 -0.24 -19.81 14.87
CA LEU A 290 -1.34 -20.18 15.76
C LEU A 290 -1.37 -21.68 16.08
N LEU A 291 -0.76 -22.51 15.24
CA LEU A 291 -0.61 -23.94 15.49
C LEU A 291 0.48 -24.28 16.51
N LYS A 292 1.36 -23.32 16.85
CA LYS A 292 2.38 -23.51 17.89
C LYS A 292 1.76 -23.85 19.24
N ASP A 293 0.66 -23.21 19.58
CA ASP A 293 -0.07 -23.44 20.84
C ASP A 293 -1.18 -24.51 20.72
N ASN A 294 -1.35 -25.14 19.55
CA ASN A 294 -2.40 -26.12 19.35
C ASN A 294 -1.99 -27.48 19.95
N PRO A 295 -2.72 -28.03 20.95
CA PRO A 295 -2.39 -29.32 21.56
C PRO A 295 -2.76 -30.52 20.67
N ASP A 296 -3.56 -30.32 19.61
CA ASP A 296 -4.02 -31.40 18.73
C ASP A 296 -2.93 -31.88 17.75
N ILE A 297 -1.77 -31.21 17.72
CA ILE A 297 -0.68 -31.52 16.80
C ILE A 297 0.66 -31.60 17.53
N ASP A 298 1.54 -32.45 17.01
CA ASP A 298 2.90 -32.59 17.52
C ASP A 298 3.81 -31.53 16.87
N LYS A 299 3.79 -31.41 15.53
CA LYS A 299 4.58 -30.42 14.78
C LYS A 299 3.85 -29.88 13.56
N CYS A 300 4.16 -28.63 13.21
CA CYS A 300 3.70 -27.96 11.99
C CYS A 300 4.90 -27.57 11.12
N LEU A 301 4.90 -28.00 9.86
CA LEU A 301 5.88 -27.58 8.87
C LEU A 301 5.22 -26.60 7.91
N PHE A 302 5.78 -25.38 7.85
CA PHE A 302 5.48 -24.43 6.81
C PHE A 302 6.46 -24.67 5.66
N VAL A 303 5.95 -25.17 4.54
CA VAL A 303 6.75 -25.62 3.41
C VAL A 303 6.61 -24.62 2.27
N VAL A 304 7.73 -23.99 1.92
CA VAL A 304 7.83 -23.10 0.76
C VAL A 304 8.48 -23.83 -0.41
N ASP A 305 8.09 -23.43 -1.62
CA ASP A 305 8.56 -24.11 -2.84
C ASP A 305 9.91 -23.58 -3.37
N ARG A 306 10.24 -22.29 -3.22
CA ARG A 306 11.43 -21.68 -3.88
C ARG A 306 12.60 -21.37 -2.95
N LYS A 307 13.80 -21.27 -3.56
CA LYS A 307 14.98 -20.56 -3.02
C LYS A 307 14.87 -19.02 -3.09
N ASP A 308 14.34 -18.45 -4.17
CA ASP A 308 14.18 -16.99 -4.29
C ASP A 308 13.09 -16.46 -3.34
N LEU A 309 12.02 -17.25 -3.18
CA LEU A 309 11.00 -17.02 -2.15
C LEU A 309 11.55 -17.41 -0.77
N ASP A 310 12.64 -18.14 -0.64
CA ASP A 310 13.23 -18.48 0.66
C ASP A 310 13.76 -17.19 1.31
N ARG A 311 14.49 -16.31 0.60
CA ARG A 311 14.95 -15.04 1.21
C ARG A 311 13.80 -14.05 1.42
N GLN A 312 12.93 -13.82 0.43
CA GLN A 312 11.81 -12.89 0.59
C GLN A 312 10.79 -13.40 1.63
N THR A 313 10.50 -14.70 1.67
CA THR A 313 9.64 -15.31 2.70
C THR A 313 10.36 -15.37 4.04
N ARG A 314 11.68 -15.58 4.11
CA ARG A 314 12.46 -15.43 5.36
C ARG A 314 12.41 -14.00 5.86
N GLU A 315 12.64 -13.01 5.01
CA GLU A 315 12.55 -11.59 5.33
C GLU A 315 11.14 -11.26 5.80
N GLU A 316 10.09 -11.74 5.12
CA GLU A 316 8.69 -11.61 5.53
C GLU A 316 8.40 -12.33 6.85
N PHE A 317 8.91 -13.55 7.07
CA PHE A 317 8.70 -14.29 8.30
C PHE A 317 9.46 -13.66 9.48
N ASN A 318 10.71 -13.24 9.27
CA ASN A 318 11.49 -12.48 10.22
C ASN A 318 10.90 -11.09 10.45
N ARG A 319 10.16 -10.52 9.47
CA ARG A 319 9.34 -9.30 9.61
C ARG A 319 8.30 -9.47 10.72
N PHE A 320 7.72 -10.66 10.84
CA PHE A 320 6.66 -10.96 11.79
C PHE A 320 7.19 -11.56 13.10
N GLN A 321 8.29 -12.30 13.06
CA GLN A 321 8.98 -12.84 14.23
C GLN A 321 10.48 -13.02 13.94
N GLU A 322 11.32 -12.17 14.53
CA GLU A 322 12.78 -12.22 14.38
C GLU A 322 13.35 -13.59 14.80
N GLY A 323 14.24 -14.15 13.98
CA GLY A 323 14.88 -15.45 14.24
C GLY A 323 13.96 -16.67 14.04
N CYS A 324 12.76 -16.52 13.50
CA CYS A 324 11.85 -17.64 13.22
C CYS A 324 12.38 -18.53 12.08
N VAL A 325 13.13 -17.95 11.14
CA VAL A 325 13.74 -18.68 10.01
C VAL A 325 15.25 -18.41 9.96
N GLU A 326 16.05 -19.44 10.24
CA GLU A 326 17.51 -19.36 10.21
C GLU A 326 18.07 -19.24 8.77
N GLU A 327 19.13 -18.46 8.62
CA GLU A 327 19.92 -18.38 7.39
C GLU A 327 20.65 -19.69 7.13
N ASN A 328 20.37 -20.32 5.99
CA ASN A 328 21.18 -21.38 5.38
C ASN A 328 21.77 -22.42 6.34
N THR A 329 20.88 -23.24 6.90
CA THR A 329 21.29 -24.51 7.48
C THR A 329 20.88 -25.67 6.56
N ASN A 330 21.84 -26.53 6.28
CA ASN A 330 21.74 -27.79 5.54
C ASN A 330 20.58 -28.68 6.04
N THR A 331 20.18 -29.68 5.25
CA THR A 331 19.11 -30.65 5.59
C THR A 331 19.30 -31.30 6.97
N GLU A 332 20.55 -31.42 7.45
CA GLU A 332 20.88 -31.86 8.81
C GLU A 332 20.15 -31.06 9.90
N THR A 333 20.07 -29.74 9.74
CA THR A 333 19.48 -28.86 10.75
C THR A 333 17.97 -28.97 10.75
N LEU A 334 17.36 -29.13 9.57
CA LEU A 334 15.93 -29.46 9.47
C LEU A 334 15.62 -30.75 10.25
N VAL A 335 16.40 -31.81 10.03
CA VAL A 335 16.23 -33.09 10.73
C VAL A 335 16.42 -32.94 12.24
N ARG A 336 17.43 -32.18 12.68
CA ARG A 336 17.66 -31.89 14.11
C ARG A 336 16.46 -31.18 14.75
N ARG A 337 15.91 -30.15 14.10
CA ARG A 337 14.75 -29.39 14.60
C ARG A 337 13.46 -30.22 14.59
N LEU A 338 13.29 -31.06 13.56
CA LEU A 338 12.19 -32.01 13.50
C LEU A 338 12.18 -32.98 14.69
N LEU A 339 13.35 -33.36 15.20
CA LEU A 339 13.50 -34.25 16.36
C LEU A 339 13.57 -33.51 17.71
N SER A 340 13.58 -32.18 17.70
CA SER A 340 13.68 -31.35 18.90
C SER A 340 12.32 -31.20 19.59
N ASP A 341 12.27 -31.33 20.91
CA ASP A 341 11.07 -31.06 21.71
C ASP A 341 10.98 -29.59 22.17
N ASP A 342 11.90 -28.73 21.73
CA ASP A 342 11.84 -27.30 22.04
C ASP A 342 10.56 -26.69 21.48
N TYR A 343 9.87 -25.90 22.31
CA TYR A 343 8.73 -25.11 21.89
C TYR A 343 9.04 -24.22 20.67
N ALA A 344 10.28 -23.72 20.56
CA ALA A 344 10.75 -22.97 19.38
C ALA A 344 10.72 -23.80 18.07
N ASP A 345 10.81 -25.13 18.15
CA ASP A 345 10.86 -26.07 17.04
C ASP A 345 9.54 -26.81 16.78
N LYS A 346 8.45 -26.40 17.43
CA LYS A 346 7.11 -26.94 17.13
C LYS A 346 6.58 -26.48 15.76
N VAL A 347 6.95 -25.29 15.32
CA VAL A 347 6.66 -24.76 13.98
C VAL A 347 7.98 -24.55 13.25
N ILE A 348 8.15 -25.22 12.11
CA ILE A 348 9.40 -25.18 11.34
C ILE A 348 9.11 -24.70 9.93
N VAL A 349 9.86 -23.70 9.49
CA VAL A 349 9.84 -23.21 8.10
C VAL A 349 10.94 -23.92 7.32
N THR A 350 10.59 -24.51 6.18
CA THR A 350 11.55 -25.22 5.33
C THR A 350 11.15 -25.17 3.86
N THR A 351 12.07 -25.51 2.98
CA THR A 351 11.76 -25.69 1.57
C THR A 351 11.29 -27.11 1.27
N ILE A 352 10.48 -27.27 0.23
CA ILE A 352 10.03 -28.59 -0.25
C ILE A 352 11.22 -29.48 -0.62
N GLN A 353 12.29 -28.91 -1.19
CA GLN A 353 13.48 -29.68 -1.59
C GLN A 353 14.26 -30.20 -0.37
N LYS A 354 14.41 -29.39 0.69
CA LYS A 354 15.07 -29.86 1.92
C LYS A 354 14.29 -30.99 2.57
N LEU A 355 12.96 -30.88 2.58
CA LEU A 355 12.08 -31.93 3.08
C LEU A 355 12.17 -33.19 2.20
N GLY A 356 12.15 -33.05 0.88
CA GLY A 356 12.37 -34.16 -0.06
C GLY A 356 13.69 -34.89 0.19
N LEU A 357 14.80 -34.16 0.34
CA LEU A 357 16.11 -34.72 0.68
C LEU A 357 16.16 -35.41 2.06
N ALA A 358 15.35 -34.95 3.02
CA ALA A 358 15.24 -35.56 4.34
C ALA A 358 14.47 -36.89 4.32
N LEU A 359 13.56 -37.04 3.34
CA LEU A 359 12.71 -38.23 3.16
C LEU A 359 13.25 -39.20 2.09
N ASP A 360 14.34 -38.85 1.40
CA ASP A 360 15.01 -39.71 0.42
C ASP A 360 15.80 -40.83 1.11
N GLY A 361 15.42 -42.09 0.82
CA GLY A 361 16.08 -43.29 1.36
C GLY A 361 17.46 -43.57 0.78
N ASN A 362 17.86 -42.91 -0.31
CA ASN A 362 19.20 -43.04 -0.90
C ASN A 362 20.19 -42.01 -0.35
N ASN A 363 19.76 -41.16 0.58
CA ASN A 363 20.61 -40.13 1.15
C ASN A 363 21.69 -40.75 2.06
N LYS A 364 22.96 -40.50 1.75
CA LYS A 364 24.14 -41.04 2.48
C LYS A 364 24.18 -40.73 3.98
N ARG A 365 23.36 -39.79 4.46
CA ARG A 365 23.27 -39.37 5.86
C ARG A 365 22.13 -40.02 6.64
N ASN A 366 21.38 -40.94 6.04
CA ASN A 366 20.33 -41.74 6.69
C ASN A 366 19.29 -40.87 7.42
N TYR A 367 18.84 -39.80 6.76
CA TYR A 367 17.90 -38.85 7.35
C TYR A 367 16.52 -39.46 7.58
N LYS A 368 16.05 -40.26 6.63
CA LYS A 368 14.75 -40.91 6.70
C LYS A 368 14.65 -41.82 7.92
N GLU A 369 15.68 -42.63 8.19
CA GLU A 369 15.71 -43.52 9.36
C GLU A 369 15.68 -42.75 10.68
N ARG A 370 16.35 -41.58 10.73
CA ARG A 370 16.35 -40.72 11.92
C ARG A 370 14.99 -40.11 12.21
N LEU A 371 14.19 -39.85 11.18
CA LEU A 371 12.85 -39.27 11.30
C LEU A 371 11.76 -40.31 11.60
N GLU A 372 12.08 -41.61 11.60
CA GLU A 372 11.12 -42.69 11.85
C GLU A 372 10.31 -42.52 13.15
N PRO A 373 10.86 -41.99 14.28
CA PRO A 373 10.07 -41.72 15.48
C PRO A 373 8.87 -40.78 15.25
N LEU A 374 8.91 -39.93 14.23
CA LEU A 374 7.85 -38.96 13.90
C LEU A 374 6.77 -39.54 12.97
N ARG A 375 6.97 -40.73 12.40
CA ARG A 375 6.12 -41.34 11.37
C ARG A 375 4.63 -41.35 11.73
N ASN A 376 4.31 -41.72 12.97
CA ASN A 376 2.94 -41.87 13.44
C ASN A 376 2.41 -40.65 14.21
N GLN A 377 3.19 -39.58 14.31
CA GLN A 377 2.79 -38.37 15.03
C GLN A 377 1.82 -37.51 14.20
N ARG A 378 1.06 -36.65 14.89
CA ARG A 378 0.10 -35.71 14.29
C ARG A 378 0.86 -34.52 13.71
N MET A 379 1.30 -34.70 12.46
CA MET A 379 2.03 -33.69 11.70
C MET A 379 1.08 -32.84 10.86
N VAL A 380 1.31 -31.52 10.82
CA VAL A 380 0.61 -30.61 9.91
C VAL A 380 1.60 -30.02 8.91
N PHE A 381 1.23 -30.00 7.63
CA PHE A 381 2.01 -29.36 6.57
C PHE A 381 1.18 -28.25 5.94
N ILE A 382 1.72 -27.03 5.91
CA ILE A 382 1.12 -25.88 5.24
C ILE A 382 2.01 -25.49 4.06
N PHE A 383 1.45 -25.51 2.85
CA PHE A 383 2.16 -25.20 1.61
C PHE A 383 1.67 -23.86 1.05
N ASP A 384 2.59 -22.92 0.78
CA ASP A 384 2.28 -21.70 0.03
C ASP A 384 2.54 -21.91 -1.47
N GLU A 385 1.60 -21.52 -2.33
CA GLU A 385 1.61 -21.72 -3.79
C GLU A 385 1.74 -23.20 -4.24
N CYS A 386 0.83 -24.05 -3.74
CA CYS A 386 0.90 -25.52 -3.80
C CYS A 386 0.69 -26.23 -5.17
N HIS A 387 0.85 -25.55 -6.31
CA HIS A 387 0.52 -26.10 -7.65
C HIS A 387 1.69 -26.13 -8.64
N ARG A 388 2.90 -26.36 -8.15
CA ARG A 388 4.10 -26.32 -8.97
C ARG A 388 4.66 -27.70 -9.27
N SER A 389 5.48 -27.79 -10.30
CA SER A 389 6.03 -29.02 -10.88
C SER A 389 6.64 -29.97 -9.84
N GLN A 390 7.27 -29.45 -8.78
CA GLN A 390 7.93 -30.23 -7.72
C GLN A 390 6.98 -30.82 -6.68
N PHE A 391 5.71 -30.42 -6.67
CA PHE A 391 4.77 -30.79 -5.63
C PHE A 391 4.37 -32.27 -5.71
N GLY A 392 4.26 -32.85 -6.91
CA GLY A 392 3.69 -34.20 -7.11
C GLY A 392 4.45 -35.34 -6.43
N GLU A 393 5.78 -35.40 -6.58
CA GLU A 393 6.63 -36.45 -6.01
C GLU A 393 6.89 -36.22 -4.51
N ASN A 394 7.20 -34.99 -4.11
CA ASN A 394 7.43 -34.66 -2.70
C ASN A 394 6.17 -34.85 -1.85
N HIS A 395 4.99 -34.48 -2.36
CA HIS A 395 3.71 -34.72 -1.69
C HIS A 395 3.44 -36.21 -1.46
N LYS A 396 3.76 -37.04 -2.46
CA LYS A 396 3.65 -38.49 -2.35
C LYS A 396 4.60 -39.03 -1.26
N ALA A 397 5.86 -38.62 -1.27
CA ALA A 397 6.85 -39.01 -0.26
C ALA A 397 6.42 -38.61 1.16
N ILE A 398 5.86 -37.40 1.33
CA ILE A 398 5.34 -36.93 2.62
C ILE A 398 4.18 -37.80 3.09
N LYS A 399 3.18 -38.07 2.23
CA LYS A 399 2.02 -38.91 2.60
C LYS A 399 2.42 -40.36 2.89
N GLU A 400 3.39 -40.91 2.17
CA GLU A 400 3.90 -42.26 2.41
C GLU A 400 4.68 -42.38 3.72
N PHE A 401 5.46 -41.35 4.07
CA PHE A 401 6.24 -41.35 5.30
C PHE A 401 5.42 -40.95 6.53
N PHE A 402 4.50 -39.99 6.43
CA PHE A 402 3.65 -39.50 7.52
C PHE A 402 2.16 -39.81 7.26
N PRO A 403 1.69 -41.04 7.50
CA PRO A 403 0.30 -41.44 7.22
C PRO A 403 -0.76 -40.66 8.01
N ASN A 404 -0.40 -40.12 9.18
CA ASN A 404 -1.30 -39.35 10.05
C ASN A 404 -1.21 -37.83 9.80
N ALA A 405 -0.51 -37.39 8.75
CA ALA A 405 -0.35 -35.98 8.46
C ALA A 405 -1.61 -35.35 7.85
N GLN A 406 -1.88 -34.09 8.22
CA GLN A 406 -2.86 -33.24 7.53
C GLN A 406 -2.12 -32.20 6.69
N LEU A 407 -2.51 -32.08 5.42
CA LEU A 407 -1.87 -31.23 4.42
C LEU A 407 -2.83 -30.10 4.02
N PHE A 408 -2.34 -28.87 4.11
CA PHE A 408 -3.07 -27.65 3.76
C PHE A 408 -2.35 -26.87 2.68
N GLY A 409 -3.01 -26.62 1.55
CA GLY A 409 -2.45 -25.86 0.43
C GLY A 409 -3.03 -24.45 0.34
N PHE A 410 -2.21 -23.45 0.04
CA PHE A 410 -2.66 -22.10 -0.32
C PHE A 410 -2.39 -21.88 -1.81
N THR A 411 -3.40 -21.39 -2.54
CA THR A 411 -3.26 -21.15 -3.98
C THR A 411 -4.12 -19.98 -4.45
N GLY A 412 -3.59 -19.20 -5.40
CA GLY A 412 -4.39 -18.23 -6.16
C GLY A 412 -5.04 -18.80 -7.41
N THR A 413 -4.52 -19.92 -7.90
CA THR A 413 -4.88 -20.50 -9.19
C THR A 413 -5.00 -22.02 -9.05
N PRO A 414 -6.08 -22.51 -8.44
CA PRO A 414 -6.33 -23.95 -8.33
C PRO A 414 -6.27 -24.65 -9.70
N ILE A 415 -5.74 -25.86 -9.68
CA ILE A 415 -5.81 -26.82 -10.78
C ILE A 415 -7.17 -27.54 -10.70
N PHE A 416 -7.97 -27.38 -11.75
CA PHE A 416 -9.21 -28.07 -12.05
C PHE A 416 -9.00 -29.04 -13.22
N GLU A 417 -10.01 -29.84 -13.55
CA GLU A 417 -9.94 -30.75 -14.71
C GLU A 417 -9.63 -30.01 -16.01
N GLN A 418 -10.17 -28.79 -16.18
CA GLN A 418 -10.05 -27.99 -17.41
C GLN A 418 -8.63 -27.45 -17.64
N ASN A 419 -7.83 -27.27 -16.57
CA ASN A 419 -6.49 -26.67 -16.66
C ASN A 419 -5.37 -27.60 -16.14
N ALA A 420 -5.67 -28.87 -15.87
CA ALA A 420 -4.70 -29.88 -15.50
C ALA A 420 -3.84 -30.29 -16.71
N SER A 421 -2.52 -30.37 -16.53
CA SER A 421 -1.58 -30.80 -17.56
C SER A 421 -1.33 -32.31 -17.54
N TYR A 422 -1.05 -32.88 -18.73
CA TYR A 422 -0.77 -34.29 -18.93
C TYR A 422 0.65 -34.63 -18.43
N GLN A 423 0.79 -35.47 -17.40
CA GLN A 423 2.09 -36.04 -17.03
C GLN A 423 2.19 -37.47 -17.57
N GLN A 424 3.06 -37.65 -18.57
CA GLN A 424 3.42 -38.96 -19.10
C GLN A 424 4.57 -39.50 -18.26
N ILE A 425 4.33 -40.52 -17.43
CA ILE A 425 5.38 -41.29 -16.76
C ILE A 425 5.60 -42.54 -17.60
N GLU A 426 6.85 -42.82 -17.98
CA GLU A 426 7.21 -44.00 -18.79
C GLU A 426 6.58 -45.28 -18.22
N GLY A 427 5.59 -45.83 -18.95
CA GLY A 427 5.09 -47.19 -18.74
C GLY A 427 3.90 -47.40 -17.79
N GLN A 428 3.32 -46.37 -17.14
CA GLN A 428 2.08 -46.53 -16.34
C GLN A 428 1.06 -45.41 -16.59
N GLN A 429 -0.23 -45.76 -16.51
CA GLN A 429 -1.38 -44.92 -16.86
C GLN A 429 -1.28 -43.49 -16.31
N ALA A 430 -1.34 -42.51 -17.22
CA ALA A 430 -1.36 -41.08 -16.91
C ALA A 430 -2.65 -40.71 -16.16
N SER A 431 -2.54 -39.91 -15.08
CA SER A 431 -3.69 -39.30 -14.41
C SER A 431 -3.50 -37.79 -14.28
N TYR A 432 -4.54 -37.03 -14.63
CA TYR A 432 -4.65 -35.62 -14.27
C TYR A 432 -4.69 -35.52 -12.74
N ARG A 433 -3.89 -34.64 -12.13
CA ARG A 433 -4.00 -34.33 -10.69
C ARG A 433 -4.53 -32.92 -10.50
N THR A 434 -5.77 -32.85 -10.04
CA THR A 434 -6.40 -31.59 -9.62
C THR A 434 -5.95 -31.19 -8.22
N THR A 435 -6.30 -29.97 -7.83
CA THR A 435 -6.11 -29.47 -6.46
C THR A 435 -6.87 -30.33 -5.46
N ASP A 436 -8.08 -30.74 -5.82
CA ASP A 436 -8.94 -31.60 -5.01
C ASP A 436 -8.31 -33.00 -4.87
N ASP A 437 -7.65 -33.55 -5.89
CA ASP A 437 -6.93 -34.82 -5.74
C ASP A 437 -5.77 -34.74 -4.72
N LEU A 438 -5.09 -33.59 -4.68
CA LEU A 438 -3.95 -33.37 -3.79
C LEU A 438 -4.40 -33.11 -2.35
N PHE A 439 -5.40 -32.25 -2.17
CA PHE A 439 -5.81 -31.65 -0.90
C PHE A 439 -7.25 -31.96 -0.47
N GLN A 440 -8.00 -32.76 -1.22
CA GLN A 440 -9.35 -33.27 -0.95
C GLN A 440 -10.50 -32.26 -1.01
N ARG A 441 -10.34 -31.05 -0.49
CA ARG A 441 -11.45 -30.07 -0.44
C ARG A 441 -10.99 -28.62 -0.36
N SER A 442 -11.78 -27.71 -0.93
CA SER A 442 -11.64 -26.27 -0.66
C SER A 442 -12.23 -25.95 0.71
N LEU A 443 -11.43 -25.36 1.60
CA LEU A 443 -11.88 -24.96 2.95
C LEU A 443 -12.43 -23.53 2.96
N HIS A 444 -11.88 -22.65 2.13
CA HIS A 444 -12.33 -21.26 2.00
C HIS A 444 -11.89 -20.68 0.66
N GLN A 445 -12.75 -19.83 0.08
CA GLN A 445 -12.48 -19.15 -1.19
C GLN A 445 -12.57 -17.62 -1.07
N TYR A 446 -11.62 -16.93 -1.70
CA TYR A 446 -11.60 -15.49 -1.92
C TYR A 446 -10.99 -15.24 -3.30
N THR A 447 -11.85 -15.27 -4.31
CA THR A 447 -11.46 -15.17 -5.72
C THR A 447 -11.08 -13.74 -6.11
N ILE A 448 -10.51 -13.57 -7.30
CA ILE A 448 -10.16 -12.24 -7.82
C ILE A 448 -11.40 -11.35 -8.03
N THR A 449 -12.57 -11.94 -8.32
CA THR A 449 -13.84 -11.23 -8.39
C THR A 449 -14.13 -10.50 -7.07
N HIS A 450 -14.04 -11.20 -5.94
CA HIS A 450 -14.18 -10.59 -4.61
C HIS A 450 -13.13 -9.51 -4.37
N ALA A 451 -11.87 -9.79 -4.75
CA ALA A 451 -10.79 -8.84 -4.55
C ALA A 451 -10.92 -7.54 -5.34
N ILE A 452 -11.50 -7.59 -6.54
CA ILE A 452 -11.78 -6.40 -7.35
C ILE A 452 -12.96 -5.62 -6.77
N GLU A 453 -14.05 -6.29 -6.39
CA GLU A 453 -15.22 -5.64 -5.76
C GLU A 453 -14.82 -4.95 -4.45
N ASP A 454 -13.94 -5.58 -3.69
CA ASP A 454 -13.39 -5.05 -2.43
C ASP A 454 -12.34 -3.94 -2.64
N ARG A 455 -11.98 -3.62 -3.89
CA ARG A 455 -10.89 -2.69 -4.25
C ARG A 455 -9.54 -3.08 -3.63
N ASN A 456 -9.34 -4.37 -3.37
CA ASN A 456 -8.10 -4.93 -2.86
C ASN A 456 -7.09 -5.23 -3.98
N VAL A 457 -7.58 -5.42 -5.20
CA VAL A 457 -6.80 -5.49 -6.45
C VAL A 457 -7.53 -4.71 -7.54
N LEU A 458 -6.80 -4.29 -8.56
CA LEU A 458 -7.34 -3.51 -9.67
C LEU A 458 -7.96 -4.41 -10.76
N ARG A 459 -8.78 -3.79 -11.61
CA ARG A 459 -9.31 -4.36 -12.86
C ARG A 459 -8.22 -4.39 -13.93
N PHE A 460 -8.52 -5.04 -15.06
CA PHE A 460 -7.63 -5.08 -16.23
C PHE A 460 -8.20 -4.27 -17.39
N HIS A 461 -7.35 -3.48 -18.04
CA HIS A 461 -7.56 -3.01 -19.41
C HIS A 461 -6.76 -3.92 -20.33
N ILE A 462 -7.43 -4.52 -21.33
CA ILE A 462 -6.81 -5.45 -22.26
C ILE A 462 -7.00 -4.93 -23.68
N ASP A 463 -5.89 -4.54 -24.30
CA ASP A 463 -5.80 -4.14 -25.69
C ASP A 463 -5.30 -5.34 -26.52
N TYR A 464 -6.21 -5.94 -27.27
CA TYR A 464 -5.89 -6.99 -28.23
C TYR A 464 -5.43 -6.36 -29.53
N PHE A 465 -4.13 -6.42 -29.81
CA PHE A 465 -3.56 -5.82 -30.99
C PHE A 465 -4.17 -6.43 -32.26
N LYS A 466 -4.70 -5.56 -33.14
CA LYS A 466 -5.27 -5.96 -34.43
C LYS A 466 -4.26 -5.71 -35.54
N PRO A 467 -3.62 -6.75 -36.09
CA PRO A 467 -2.68 -6.57 -37.20
C PRO A 467 -3.39 -6.12 -38.47
N GLU A 468 -2.82 -5.12 -39.13
CA GLU A 468 -3.28 -4.60 -40.43
C GLU A 468 -2.52 -5.30 -41.59
N GLY A 469 -3.18 -5.49 -42.74
CA GLY A 469 -2.55 -6.01 -43.95
C GLY A 469 -3.36 -7.08 -44.69
N LYS A 470 -2.84 -7.55 -45.83
CA LYS A 470 -3.53 -8.52 -46.70
C LYS A 470 -3.60 -9.95 -46.13
N ASN A 471 -2.75 -10.30 -45.15
CA ASN A 471 -2.71 -11.60 -44.46
C ASN A 471 -2.29 -11.41 -42.98
N PRO A 472 -3.19 -10.95 -42.10
CA PRO A 472 -2.88 -10.83 -40.68
C PRO A 472 -2.61 -12.20 -40.04
N PRO A 473 -1.69 -12.31 -39.07
CA PRO A 473 -1.49 -13.55 -38.32
C PRO A 473 -2.76 -13.96 -37.58
N LYS A 474 -2.94 -15.27 -37.44
CA LYS A 474 -4.10 -15.84 -36.75
C LYS A 474 -3.97 -15.65 -35.24
N PRO A 475 -5.08 -15.70 -34.48
CA PRO A 475 -5.01 -15.74 -33.02
C PRO A 475 -4.08 -16.84 -32.51
N GLY A 476 -3.13 -16.48 -31.63
CA GLY A 476 -2.07 -17.33 -31.09
C GLY A 476 -0.74 -17.29 -31.86
N GLU A 477 -0.70 -16.74 -33.08
CA GLU A 477 0.52 -16.54 -33.85
C GLU A 477 1.20 -15.22 -33.46
N GLY A 478 2.53 -15.21 -33.43
CA GLY A 478 3.32 -14.01 -33.12
C GLY A 478 3.37 -13.03 -34.29
N LEU A 479 3.66 -11.77 -33.96
CA LEU A 479 3.92 -10.71 -34.95
C LEU A 479 5.41 -10.60 -35.25
N ALA A 480 5.76 -9.85 -36.31
CA ALA A 480 7.13 -9.43 -36.50
C ALA A 480 7.59 -8.59 -35.31
N LYS A 481 8.71 -8.97 -34.67
CA LYS A 481 9.23 -8.32 -33.45
C LYS A 481 9.41 -6.81 -33.60
N ALA A 482 9.84 -6.36 -34.79
CA ALA A 482 9.96 -4.94 -35.10
C ALA A 482 8.61 -4.20 -34.96
N LYS A 483 7.51 -4.80 -35.43
CA LYS A 483 6.17 -4.21 -35.33
C LYS A 483 5.68 -4.16 -33.88
N VAL A 484 6.00 -5.19 -33.09
CA VAL A 484 5.72 -5.22 -31.65
C VAL A 484 6.47 -4.09 -30.95
N ILE A 485 7.79 -3.97 -31.17
CA ILE A 485 8.62 -2.92 -30.58
C ILE A 485 8.15 -1.53 -30.99
N GLU A 486 7.86 -1.29 -32.28
CA GLU A 486 7.34 -0.01 -32.75
C GLU A 486 6.04 0.38 -32.05
N THR A 487 5.15 -0.59 -31.86
CA THR A 487 3.88 -0.39 -31.15
C THR A 487 4.12 -0.11 -29.67
N ILE A 488 5.01 -0.86 -29.01
CA ILE A 488 5.40 -0.60 -27.62
C ILE A 488 5.96 0.82 -27.51
N LEU A 489 6.92 1.21 -28.33
CA LEU A 489 7.52 2.56 -28.30
C LEU A 489 6.50 3.68 -28.55
N ALA A 490 5.43 3.41 -29.31
CA ALA A 490 4.37 4.39 -29.57
C ALA A 490 3.36 4.50 -28.41
N LYS A 491 3.11 3.41 -27.69
CA LYS A 491 2.08 3.33 -26.65
C LYS A 491 2.63 3.37 -25.22
N HIS A 492 3.95 3.22 -25.04
CA HIS A 492 4.55 3.03 -23.72
C HIS A 492 4.25 4.17 -22.76
N ASP A 493 4.45 5.42 -23.17
CA ASP A 493 4.22 6.56 -22.29
C ASP A 493 2.74 6.68 -21.86
N ALA A 494 1.78 6.38 -22.73
CA ALA A 494 0.37 6.34 -22.35
C ALA A 494 0.10 5.19 -21.36
N ALA A 495 0.59 3.98 -21.68
CA ALA A 495 0.39 2.79 -20.86
C ALA A 495 1.02 2.92 -19.46
N THR A 496 2.15 3.63 -19.32
CA THR A 496 2.88 3.77 -18.06
C THR A 496 2.71 5.14 -17.39
N SER A 497 1.75 5.94 -17.84
CA SER A 497 1.49 7.29 -17.32
C SER A 497 2.76 8.16 -17.33
N GLY A 498 3.39 8.31 -18.49
CA GLY A 498 4.61 9.07 -18.69
C GLY A 498 5.82 8.47 -17.96
N ARG A 499 5.93 7.13 -17.97
CA ARG A 499 7.00 6.38 -17.28
C ARG A 499 7.02 6.59 -15.76
N LYS A 500 5.87 6.95 -15.15
CA LYS A 500 5.68 6.85 -13.70
C LYS A 500 5.68 5.40 -13.26
N PHE A 501 5.13 4.53 -14.10
CA PHE A 501 5.14 3.09 -13.93
C PHE A 501 6.12 2.45 -14.90
N ASN A 502 6.41 1.18 -14.69
CA ASN A 502 7.19 0.38 -15.64
C ASN A 502 6.40 -0.83 -16.13
N ALA A 503 7.02 -1.54 -17.08
CA ALA A 503 6.39 -2.64 -17.78
C ALA A 503 7.25 -3.90 -17.85
N VAL A 504 6.57 -5.04 -18.07
CA VAL A 504 7.21 -6.31 -18.42
C VAL A 504 6.78 -6.73 -19.83
N LEU A 505 7.70 -7.28 -20.62
CA LEU A 505 7.43 -7.92 -21.90
C LEU A 505 7.64 -9.43 -21.77
N ALA A 506 6.54 -10.19 -21.81
CA ALA A 506 6.56 -11.65 -21.78
C ALA A 506 6.74 -12.23 -23.20
N THR A 507 7.82 -12.97 -23.41
CA THR A 507 8.18 -13.58 -24.70
C THR A 507 7.96 -15.09 -24.70
N ALA A 508 7.81 -15.67 -25.89
CA ALA A 508 7.56 -17.11 -26.03
C ALA A 508 8.75 -17.99 -25.59
N SER A 509 9.98 -17.57 -25.88
CA SER A 509 11.20 -18.33 -25.58
C SER A 509 12.39 -17.42 -25.18
N ILE A 510 13.46 -18.03 -24.68
CA ILE A 510 14.76 -17.37 -24.43
C ILE A 510 15.31 -16.77 -25.73
N ASN A 511 15.19 -17.48 -26.85
CA ASN A 511 15.64 -16.98 -28.15
C ASN A 511 14.88 -15.72 -28.55
N ASP A 512 13.57 -15.69 -28.33
CA ASP A 512 12.78 -14.49 -28.56
C ASP A 512 13.19 -13.34 -27.64
N ALA A 513 13.45 -13.61 -26.35
CA ALA A 513 13.91 -12.60 -25.40
C ALA A 513 15.24 -11.95 -25.83
N ILE A 514 16.19 -12.75 -26.30
CA ILE A 514 17.47 -12.29 -26.85
C ILE A 514 17.25 -11.42 -28.09
N GLU A 515 16.43 -11.90 -29.04
CA GLU A 515 16.16 -11.17 -30.28
C GLU A 515 15.43 -9.85 -30.02
N TYR A 516 14.45 -9.83 -29.11
CA TYR A 516 13.78 -8.61 -28.69
C TYR A 516 14.76 -7.60 -28.08
N PHE A 517 15.67 -8.04 -27.20
CA PHE A 517 16.66 -7.17 -26.58
C PHE A 517 17.55 -6.46 -27.63
N GLU A 518 18.08 -7.22 -28.59
CA GLU A 518 18.91 -6.67 -29.67
C GLU A 518 18.10 -5.78 -30.64
N ALA A 519 16.86 -6.17 -30.95
CA ALA A 519 15.99 -5.40 -31.81
C ALA A 519 15.56 -4.07 -31.16
N PHE A 520 15.31 -4.04 -29.85
CA PHE A 520 15.07 -2.79 -29.11
C PHE A 520 16.26 -1.84 -29.23
N LYS A 521 17.48 -2.35 -29.02
CA LYS A 521 18.71 -1.56 -29.14
C LYS A 521 18.84 -0.94 -30.54
N THR A 522 18.63 -1.74 -31.57
CA THR A 522 18.73 -1.32 -32.98
C THR A 522 17.66 -0.30 -33.35
N LEU A 523 16.39 -0.55 -33.02
CA LEU A 523 15.26 0.31 -33.41
C LEU A 523 15.24 1.63 -32.63
N GLN A 524 15.64 1.63 -31.35
CA GLN A 524 15.78 2.87 -30.59
C GLN A 524 16.91 3.73 -31.15
N ALA A 525 18.07 3.15 -31.49
CA ALA A 525 19.16 3.90 -32.12
C ALA A 525 18.73 4.51 -33.46
N LYS A 526 17.96 3.77 -34.27
CA LYS A 526 17.37 4.29 -35.51
C LYS A 526 16.43 5.47 -35.24
N LYS A 527 15.50 5.34 -34.29
CA LYS A 527 14.57 6.43 -33.93
C LYS A 527 15.29 7.66 -33.37
N GLN A 528 16.35 7.47 -32.59
CA GLN A 528 17.19 8.58 -32.11
C GLN A 528 17.85 9.32 -33.28
N GLY A 529 18.29 8.62 -34.32
CA GLY A 529 18.83 9.24 -35.52
C GLY A 529 17.78 9.95 -36.39
N GLU A 530 16.50 9.59 -36.27
CA GLU A 530 15.38 10.20 -37.01
C GLU A 530 14.72 11.37 -36.25
N ASN A 531 14.76 11.34 -34.91
CA ASN A 531 14.14 12.33 -34.04
C ASN A 531 15.02 12.60 -32.81
N ASP A 532 15.70 13.75 -32.81
CA ASP A 532 16.56 14.21 -31.70
C ASP A 532 15.82 14.38 -30.37
N THR A 533 14.49 14.48 -30.37
CA THR A 533 13.67 14.58 -29.15
C THR A 533 13.23 13.22 -28.60
N PHE A 534 13.49 12.12 -29.32
CA PHE A 534 13.11 10.78 -28.88
C PHE A 534 13.96 10.34 -27.68
N GLN A 535 13.30 10.07 -26.56
CA GLN A 535 13.95 9.52 -25.38
C GLN A 535 13.85 7.99 -25.38
N PRO A 536 14.99 7.27 -25.45
CA PRO A 536 15.00 5.81 -25.45
C PRO A 536 14.47 5.27 -24.12
N LEU A 537 13.97 4.04 -24.14
CA LEU A 537 13.58 3.28 -22.96
C LEU A 537 14.79 2.55 -22.37
N ASN A 538 14.83 2.51 -21.04
CA ASN A 538 15.76 1.70 -20.27
C ASN A 538 15.26 0.24 -20.24
N VAL A 539 15.68 -0.55 -21.23
CA VAL A 539 15.34 -1.97 -21.37
C VAL A 539 16.33 -2.88 -20.62
N ALA A 540 15.82 -3.76 -19.76
CA ALA A 540 16.54 -4.88 -19.15
C ALA A 540 16.01 -6.21 -19.68
N CYS A 541 16.77 -7.31 -19.53
CA CYS A 541 16.35 -8.64 -19.96
C CYS A 541 16.81 -9.71 -18.98
N VAL A 542 15.92 -10.63 -18.63
CA VAL A 542 16.15 -11.67 -17.63
C VAL A 542 15.55 -13.00 -18.09
N PHE A 543 16.39 -14.04 -18.08
CA PHE A 543 16.04 -15.45 -18.24
C PHE A 543 17.10 -16.30 -17.55
N SER A 544 16.75 -17.53 -17.16
CA SER A 544 17.66 -18.45 -16.47
C SER A 544 18.87 -18.81 -17.35
N PRO A 545 20.10 -18.77 -16.79
CA PRO A 545 21.26 -19.29 -17.48
C PRO A 545 21.16 -20.82 -17.64
N PRO A 546 21.95 -21.42 -18.55
CA PRO A 546 22.16 -22.86 -18.55
C PRO A 546 22.73 -23.34 -17.21
N ALA A 547 22.25 -24.48 -16.73
CA ALA A 547 22.58 -25.00 -15.41
C ALA A 547 24.09 -25.28 -15.19
N GLU A 548 24.77 -25.93 -16.15
CA GLU A 548 26.21 -26.27 -16.10
C GLU A 548 26.73 -26.84 -14.75
N GLY A 549 25.88 -27.54 -14.00
CA GLY A 549 26.23 -28.09 -12.68
C GLY A 549 26.11 -27.10 -11.51
N ASN A 550 25.76 -25.84 -11.75
CA ASN A 550 25.35 -24.90 -10.72
C ASN A 550 23.97 -25.31 -10.16
N LYS A 551 23.96 -25.78 -8.91
CA LYS A 551 22.75 -26.27 -8.23
C LYS A 551 21.68 -25.20 -8.04
N ASP A 552 22.06 -23.93 -7.92
CA ASP A 552 21.11 -22.84 -7.74
C ASP A 552 20.37 -22.56 -9.06
N VAL A 553 21.11 -22.57 -10.18
CA VAL A 553 20.53 -22.42 -11.52
C VAL A 553 19.68 -23.63 -11.89
N GLN A 554 20.12 -24.85 -11.57
CA GLN A 554 19.33 -26.07 -11.79
C GLN A 554 17.97 -25.98 -11.11
N GLN A 555 17.95 -25.50 -9.87
CA GLN A 555 16.71 -25.34 -9.12
C GLN A 555 15.79 -24.28 -9.76
N ILE A 556 16.34 -23.15 -10.20
CA ILE A 556 15.55 -22.12 -10.92
C ILE A 556 14.91 -22.71 -12.19
N GLN A 557 15.65 -23.53 -12.96
CA GLN A 557 15.14 -24.14 -14.19
C GLN A 557 14.04 -25.18 -13.93
N GLU A 558 14.03 -25.88 -12.79
CA GLU A 558 12.96 -26.82 -12.45
C GLU A 558 11.60 -26.14 -12.27
N ASP A 559 11.62 -24.86 -11.88
CA ASP A 559 10.45 -24.00 -11.72
C ASP A 559 10.03 -23.30 -13.02
N LEU A 560 10.87 -23.34 -14.05
CA LEU A 560 10.68 -22.66 -15.33
C LEU A 560 10.79 -23.67 -16.48
N PRO A 561 9.77 -24.55 -16.68
CA PRO A 561 9.86 -25.65 -17.63
C PRO A 561 10.20 -25.21 -19.06
N GLN A 562 9.65 -24.08 -19.52
CA GLN A 562 9.94 -23.54 -20.85
C GLN A 562 11.40 -23.11 -20.94
N GLU A 563 11.91 -22.35 -19.96
CA GLU A 563 13.30 -21.89 -19.99
C GLU A 563 14.30 -23.04 -19.82
N LYS A 564 13.92 -24.09 -19.07
CA LYS A 564 14.70 -25.33 -18.98
C LYS A 564 14.78 -26.04 -20.31
N GLU A 565 13.65 -26.19 -21.02
CA GLU A 565 13.60 -26.79 -22.34
C GLU A 565 14.41 -25.95 -23.35
N ASP A 566 14.23 -24.63 -23.33
CA ASP A 566 15.00 -23.72 -24.17
C ASP A 566 16.50 -23.92 -23.91
N ASN A 567 16.97 -23.91 -22.67
CA ASN A 567 18.39 -24.07 -22.35
C ASN A 567 19.01 -25.41 -22.77
N GLN A 568 18.22 -26.42 -23.16
CA GLN A 568 18.75 -27.65 -23.77
C GLN A 568 19.22 -27.43 -25.22
N GLN A 569 18.71 -26.39 -25.89
CA GLN A 569 19.06 -26.04 -27.26
C GLN A 569 20.05 -24.86 -27.25
N ASP A 570 21.23 -25.03 -27.84
CA ASP A 570 22.28 -24.00 -27.89
C ASP A 570 22.59 -23.31 -26.53
N PRO A 571 22.98 -24.08 -25.49
CA PRO A 571 23.27 -23.51 -24.17
C PRO A 571 24.42 -22.49 -24.21
N GLU A 572 25.48 -22.75 -24.99
CA GLU A 572 26.63 -21.84 -25.09
C GLU A 572 26.25 -20.50 -25.73
N GLY A 573 25.43 -20.51 -26.80
CA GLY A 573 24.90 -19.29 -27.41
C GLY A 573 24.06 -18.47 -26.44
N LYS A 574 23.19 -19.12 -25.67
CA LYS A 574 22.35 -18.48 -24.64
C LYS A 574 23.17 -17.88 -23.51
N LYS A 575 24.19 -18.59 -23.05
CA LYS A 575 25.14 -18.10 -22.04
C LYS A 575 25.92 -16.89 -22.53
N ALA A 576 26.42 -16.92 -23.78
CA ALA A 576 27.11 -15.81 -24.39
C ALA A 576 26.19 -14.60 -24.60
N ALA A 577 24.93 -14.82 -24.97
CA ALA A 577 23.92 -13.76 -25.05
C ALA A 577 23.63 -13.13 -23.68
N LEU A 578 23.37 -13.93 -22.65
CA LEU A 578 23.11 -13.42 -21.30
C LEU A 578 24.30 -12.66 -20.72
N THR A 579 25.53 -13.12 -20.98
CA THR A 579 26.75 -12.43 -20.57
C THR A 579 26.84 -11.02 -21.21
N ARG A 580 26.48 -10.89 -22.49
CA ARG A 580 26.42 -9.59 -23.18
C ARG A 580 25.31 -8.70 -22.62
N ILE A 581 24.13 -9.26 -22.35
CA ILE A 581 23.00 -8.55 -21.72
C ILE A 581 23.41 -7.99 -20.35
N ILE A 582 24.07 -8.79 -19.51
CA ILE A 582 24.57 -8.36 -18.20
C ILE A 582 25.65 -7.29 -18.35
N ALA A 583 26.54 -7.38 -19.34
CA ALA A 583 27.54 -6.36 -19.60
C ALA A 583 26.91 -5.02 -20.03
N ASP A 584 25.91 -5.04 -20.91
CA ASP A 584 25.13 -3.85 -21.29
C ASP A 584 24.39 -3.25 -20.09
N TYR A 585 23.82 -4.08 -19.22
CA TYR A 585 23.20 -3.65 -17.98
C TYR A 585 24.20 -2.97 -17.03
N ASN A 586 25.37 -3.59 -16.82
CA ASN A 586 26.45 -3.03 -16.00
C ASN A 586 26.92 -1.68 -16.53
N ALA A 587 27.10 -1.56 -17.85
CA ALA A 587 27.48 -0.31 -18.48
C ALA A 587 26.44 0.80 -18.28
N ARG A 588 25.15 0.47 -18.35
CA ARG A 588 24.06 1.44 -18.14
C ARG A 588 23.97 1.91 -16.69
N PHE A 589 24.04 0.98 -15.74
CA PHE A 589 23.71 1.25 -14.35
C PHE A 589 24.92 1.41 -13.43
N GLY A 590 26.13 1.28 -13.95
CA GLY A 590 27.37 1.38 -13.16
C GLY A 590 27.55 0.22 -12.17
N THR A 591 27.06 -0.97 -12.51
CA THR A 591 27.16 -2.19 -11.69
C THR A 591 28.25 -3.13 -12.19
N ASN A 592 28.51 -4.24 -11.49
CA ASN A 592 29.56 -5.21 -11.84
C ASN A 592 29.08 -6.66 -11.68
N HIS A 593 27.85 -6.94 -12.10
CA HIS A 593 27.24 -8.26 -12.01
C HIS A 593 27.91 -9.25 -12.97
N ARG A 594 27.93 -10.54 -12.61
CA ARG A 594 28.50 -11.63 -13.41
C ARG A 594 27.51 -12.79 -13.52
N ILE A 595 27.58 -13.53 -14.63
CA ILE A 595 26.68 -14.69 -14.85
C ILE A 595 26.85 -15.80 -13.80
N GLY A 596 28.06 -15.97 -13.25
CA GLY A 596 28.30 -16.93 -12.15
C GLY A 596 27.58 -16.55 -10.85
N GLU A 597 27.18 -15.29 -10.72
CA GLU A 597 26.44 -14.72 -9.59
C GLU A 597 25.07 -14.20 -10.07
N PHE A 598 24.43 -14.94 -10.98
CA PHE A 598 23.18 -14.53 -11.65
C PHE A 598 22.08 -14.09 -10.69
N ASP A 599 21.99 -14.70 -9.50
CA ASP A 599 21.03 -14.32 -8.47
C ASP A 599 21.17 -12.84 -8.04
N LEU A 600 22.40 -12.33 -7.90
CA LEU A 600 22.63 -10.91 -7.56
C LEU A 600 22.17 -9.97 -8.68
N TYR A 601 22.40 -10.35 -9.94
CA TYR A 601 21.88 -9.64 -11.10
C TYR A 601 20.35 -9.61 -11.09
N TYR A 602 19.73 -10.77 -10.91
CA TYR A 602 18.27 -10.90 -10.89
C TYR A 602 17.63 -10.09 -9.76
N GLN A 603 18.27 -10.03 -8.59
CA GLN A 603 17.83 -9.22 -7.46
C GLN A 603 17.94 -7.72 -7.74
N ASP A 604 19.02 -7.28 -8.37
CA ASP A 604 19.17 -5.86 -8.72
C ASP A 604 18.13 -5.44 -9.76
N VAL A 605 17.82 -6.30 -10.74
CA VAL A 605 16.71 -6.05 -11.69
C VAL A 605 15.38 -5.91 -10.94
N GLN A 606 15.05 -6.86 -10.05
CA GLN A 606 13.82 -6.79 -9.24
C GLN A 606 13.75 -5.54 -8.36
N LYS A 607 14.88 -5.14 -7.76
CA LYS A 607 14.99 -3.92 -6.98
C LYS A 607 14.72 -2.69 -7.84
N ARG A 608 15.35 -2.58 -9.01
CA ARG A 608 15.16 -1.42 -9.92
C ARG A 608 13.76 -1.32 -10.50
N ILE A 609 13.08 -2.45 -10.70
CA ILE A 609 11.65 -2.44 -11.04
C ILE A 609 10.82 -1.82 -9.90
N LYS A 610 11.18 -2.07 -8.63
CA LYS A 610 10.52 -1.47 -7.46
C LYS A 610 10.95 -0.02 -7.20
N ASP A 611 12.18 0.34 -7.54
CA ASP A 611 12.75 1.68 -7.37
C ASP A 611 12.02 2.76 -8.20
N GLN A 612 11.17 2.34 -9.13
CA GLN A 612 10.18 3.19 -9.80
C GLN A 612 9.30 3.99 -8.80
N GLN A 613 9.22 3.54 -7.54
CA GLN A 613 8.54 4.24 -6.46
C GLN A 613 9.15 5.58 -6.05
N TYR A 614 10.43 5.81 -6.38
CA TYR A 614 11.14 7.02 -6.01
C TYR A 614 10.93 8.10 -7.07
N SER A 615 10.91 9.37 -6.64
CA SER A 615 10.88 10.50 -7.57
C SER A 615 12.16 10.54 -8.42
N ASN A 616 12.17 11.29 -9.53
CA ASN A 616 13.38 11.47 -10.32
C ASN A 616 14.46 12.28 -9.59
N THR A 617 14.03 13.08 -8.61
CA THR A 617 14.92 13.81 -7.71
C THR A 617 15.64 12.87 -6.74
N ASP A 618 14.95 11.89 -6.17
CA ASP A 618 15.54 10.92 -5.23
C ASP A 618 16.36 9.84 -5.96
N LEU A 619 15.89 9.41 -7.13
CA LEU A 619 16.57 8.45 -7.98
C LEU A 619 16.40 8.87 -9.45
N PRO A 620 17.47 9.28 -10.15
CA PRO A 620 17.37 9.71 -11.54
C PRO A 620 16.75 8.64 -12.46
N HIS A 621 15.98 9.07 -13.46
CA HIS A 621 15.35 8.15 -14.42
C HIS A 621 16.35 7.22 -15.11
N ALA A 622 17.58 7.69 -15.36
CA ALA A 622 18.66 6.89 -15.93
C ALA A 622 19.03 5.65 -15.09
N GLN A 623 18.68 5.62 -13.80
CA GLN A 623 18.91 4.49 -12.90
C GLN A 623 17.69 3.56 -12.76
N LYS A 624 16.57 3.89 -13.42
CA LYS A 624 15.32 3.13 -13.40
C LYS A 624 15.15 2.28 -14.66
N ILE A 625 14.34 1.22 -14.57
CA ILE A 625 14.02 0.33 -15.68
C ILE A 625 12.61 0.64 -16.18
N ASP A 626 12.49 0.92 -17.48
CA ASP A 626 11.22 1.18 -18.15
C ASP A 626 10.54 -0.14 -18.59
N ILE A 627 11.33 -1.07 -19.14
CA ILE A 627 10.86 -2.37 -19.63
C ILE A 627 11.80 -3.49 -19.18
N THR A 628 11.24 -4.56 -18.63
CA THR A 628 11.97 -5.82 -18.43
C THR A 628 11.44 -6.89 -19.37
N ILE A 629 12.30 -7.42 -20.24
CA ILE A 629 12.00 -8.56 -21.12
C ILE A 629 12.21 -9.85 -20.34
N VAL A 630 11.22 -10.75 -20.38
CA VAL A 630 11.23 -12.02 -19.65
C VAL A 630 10.62 -13.14 -20.48
N VAL A 631 10.94 -14.39 -20.13
CA VAL A 631 10.23 -15.57 -20.64
C VAL A 631 9.17 -16.02 -19.64
N ASP A 632 9.59 -16.59 -18.50
CA ASP A 632 8.70 -17.00 -17.40
C ASP A 632 9.09 -16.36 -16.06
N MET A 633 10.35 -15.91 -15.92
CA MET A 633 10.79 -15.10 -14.78
C MET A 633 9.92 -13.86 -14.59
N LEU A 634 9.73 -13.43 -13.33
CA LEU A 634 8.87 -12.30 -12.91
C LEU A 634 7.36 -12.45 -13.20
N LEU A 635 6.92 -13.38 -14.06
CA LEU A 635 5.48 -13.61 -14.32
C LEU A 635 4.79 -14.31 -13.12
N THR A 636 5.57 -14.90 -12.22
CA THR A 636 5.08 -15.57 -11.01
C THR A 636 5.90 -15.16 -9.78
N GLY A 637 5.23 -14.81 -8.69
CA GLY A 637 5.86 -14.51 -7.40
C GLY A 637 6.49 -13.11 -7.25
N PHE A 638 6.70 -12.34 -8.31
CA PHE A 638 7.23 -10.97 -8.21
C PHE A 638 6.15 -9.92 -7.92
N ASP A 639 6.35 -9.04 -6.94
CA ASP A 639 5.35 -8.05 -6.51
C ASP A 639 5.88 -6.61 -6.59
N SER A 640 5.16 -5.73 -7.31
CA SER A 640 5.45 -4.29 -7.33
C SER A 640 4.17 -3.48 -7.54
N LYS A 641 3.95 -2.44 -6.72
CA LYS A 641 2.86 -1.48 -6.93
C LYS A 641 3.07 -0.58 -8.15
N TYR A 642 4.33 -0.39 -8.55
CA TYR A 642 4.73 0.51 -9.63
C TYR A 642 4.89 -0.17 -10.99
N LEU A 643 4.62 -1.49 -11.06
CA LEU A 643 4.44 -2.20 -12.32
C LEU A 643 2.95 -2.15 -12.69
N ASN A 644 2.61 -1.48 -13.79
CA ASN A 644 1.23 -1.35 -14.24
C ASN A 644 0.95 -1.96 -15.62
N THR A 645 1.99 -2.28 -16.41
CA THR A 645 1.82 -2.70 -17.80
C THR A 645 2.49 -4.05 -18.07
N LEU A 646 1.78 -4.93 -18.78
CA LEU A 646 2.28 -6.20 -19.31
C LEU A 646 2.08 -6.25 -20.82
N TYR A 647 3.18 -6.33 -21.57
CA TYR A 647 3.18 -6.65 -22.99
C TYR A 647 3.29 -8.17 -23.15
N VAL A 648 2.43 -8.76 -23.98
CA VAL A 648 2.34 -10.22 -24.15
C VAL A 648 2.58 -10.59 -25.61
N ASP A 649 3.73 -11.19 -25.88
CA ASP A 649 4.01 -11.96 -27.10
C ASP A 649 4.33 -13.41 -26.73
N LYS A 650 3.44 -13.99 -25.92
CA LYS A 650 3.52 -15.35 -25.39
C LYS A 650 2.13 -15.97 -25.37
N ASN A 651 2.04 -17.27 -25.67
CA ASN A 651 0.79 -18.00 -25.54
C ASN A 651 0.51 -18.32 -24.06
N LEU A 652 -0.29 -17.47 -23.41
CA LEU A 652 -0.68 -17.63 -22.00
C LEU A 652 -2.01 -18.38 -21.91
N LYS A 653 -2.10 -19.33 -20.97
CA LYS A 653 -3.32 -20.12 -20.75
C LYS A 653 -3.63 -20.25 -19.27
N HIS A 654 -4.92 -20.30 -18.93
CA HIS A 654 -5.42 -20.62 -17.60
C HIS A 654 -4.65 -19.93 -16.46
N HIS A 655 -4.01 -20.70 -15.58
CA HIS A 655 -3.32 -20.20 -14.40
C HIS A 655 -2.13 -19.29 -14.75
N GLY A 656 -1.34 -19.64 -15.78
CA GLY A 656 -0.21 -18.82 -16.22
C GLY A 656 -0.65 -17.44 -16.73
N LEU A 657 -1.81 -17.38 -17.38
CA LEU A 657 -2.44 -16.12 -17.81
C LEU A 657 -2.81 -15.25 -16.61
N ILE A 658 -3.54 -15.80 -15.64
CA ILE A 658 -3.96 -15.02 -14.46
C ILE A 658 -2.77 -14.56 -13.62
N GLN A 659 -1.76 -15.41 -13.43
CA GLN A 659 -0.57 -15.07 -12.67
C GLN A 659 0.20 -13.91 -13.31
N ALA A 660 0.41 -13.98 -14.63
CA ALA A 660 1.07 -12.92 -15.40
C ALA A 660 0.27 -11.61 -15.36
N PHE A 661 -1.05 -11.65 -15.63
CA PHE A 661 -1.88 -10.45 -15.60
C PHE A 661 -1.89 -9.81 -14.21
N SER A 662 -1.98 -10.64 -13.16
CA SER A 662 -1.96 -10.20 -11.75
C SER A 662 -0.62 -9.61 -11.29
N ARG A 663 0.37 -9.42 -12.17
CA ARG A 663 1.55 -8.57 -11.87
C ARG A 663 1.19 -7.08 -11.94
N THR A 664 0.20 -6.71 -12.74
CA THR A 664 -0.17 -5.31 -13.02
C THR A 664 -1.23 -4.75 -12.06
N ASN A 665 -2.03 -5.61 -11.43
CA ASN A 665 -3.26 -5.21 -10.70
C ASN A 665 -3.07 -4.81 -9.22
N ARG A 666 -1.86 -4.45 -8.81
CA ARG A 666 -1.61 -3.96 -7.44
C ARG A 666 -2.12 -2.54 -7.26
N VAL A 667 -2.90 -2.33 -6.21
CA VAL A 667 -3.42 -1.02 -5.81
C VAL A 667 -2.27 -0.13 -5.32
N LEU A 668 -2.24 1.10 -5.82
CA LEU A 668 -1.35 2.16 -5.35
C LEU A 668 -2.19 3.31 -4.79
N ASN A 669 -2.84 4.06 -5.68
CA ASN A 669 -3.76 5.17 -5.43
C ASN A 669 -4.51 5.48 -6.74
N ASP A 670 -5.31 6.53 -6.77
CA ASP A 670 -6.18 6.84 -7.92
C ASP A 670 -5.44 7.20 -9.22
N SER A 671 -4.11 7.42 -9.17
CA SER A 671 -3.29 7.60 -10.38
C SER A 671 -3.05 6.29 -11.16
N LYS A 672 -3.32 5.13 -10.53
CA LYS A 672 -3.22 3.80 -11.15
C LYS A 672 -4.61 3.15 -11.16
N PRO A 673 -5.45 3.45 -12.16
CA PRO A 673 -6.86 3.02 -12.16
C PRO A 673 -7.03 1.51 -12.44
N TYR A 674 -6.11 0.90 -13.20
CA TYR A 674 -6.17 -0.50 -13.60
C TYR A 674 -4.78 -1.04 -13.99
N GLY A 675 -4.69 -2.34 -14.27
CA GLY A 675 -3.53 -2.98 -14.89
C GLY A 675 -3.69 -3.05 -16.41
N ASN A 676 -2.67 -2.59 -17.14
CA ASN A 676 -2.63 -2.54 -18.60
C ASN A 676 -2.04 -3.82 -19.18
N ILE A 677 -2.77 -4.45 -20.10
CA ILE A 677 -2.32 -5.64 -20.83
C ILE A 677 -2.41 -5.35 -22.32
N LEU A 678 -1.29 -5.43 -23.02
CA LEU A 678 -1.26 -5.37 -24.49
C LEU A 678 -0.90 -6.75 -25.03
N ASP A 679 -1.86 -7.37 -25.69
CA ASP A 679 -1.73 -8.74 -26.20
C ASP A 679 -1.52 -8.73 -27.72
N PHE A 680 -0.32 -9.13 -28.13
CA PHE A 680 0.09 -9.20 -29.53
C PHE A 680 -0.36 -10.49 -30.24
N ARG A 681 -1.01 -11.41 -29.52
CA ARG A 681 -1.45 -12.72 -30.05
C ARG A 681 -2.97 -12.89 -30.12
N GLN A 682 -3.76 -11.85 -29.85
CA GLN A 682 -5.23 -11.87 -29.98
C GLN A 682 -5.90 -13.00 -29.15
N GLN A 683 -5.46 -13.21 -27.92
CA GLN A 683 -5.85 -14.31 -27.02
C GLN A 683 -7.14 -14.04 -26.24
N GLN A 684 -8.14 -13.42 -26.88
CA GLN A 684 -9.40 -13.07 -26.21
C GLN A 684 -10.12 -14.30 -25.63
N LYS A 685 -10.23 -15.40 -26.39
CA LYS A 685 -10.87 -16.63 -25.93
C LYS A 685 -10.16 -17.24 -24.70
N PRO A 686 -8.82 -17.47 -24.72
CA PRO A 686 -8.10 -17.90 -23.52
C PRO A 686 -8.30 -17.02 -22.29
N VAL A 687 -8.39 -15.69 -22.47
CA VAL A 687 -8.69 -14.76 -21.38
C VAL A 687 -10.10 -14.99 -20.83
N GLU A 688 -11.12 -15.07 -21.69
CA GLU A 688 -12.51 -15.31 -21.29
C GLU A 688 -12.70 -16.65 -20.57
N GLU A 689 -12.03 -17.71 -21.05
CA GLU A 689 -11.99 -19.03 -20.42
C GLU A 689 -11.35 -18.96 -19.03
N ALA A 690 -10.23 -18.25 -18.88
CA ALA A 690 -9.57 -18.07 -17.59
C ALA A 690 -10.43 -17.25 -16.60
N ILE A 691 -11.05 -16.16 -17.05
CA ILE A 691 -11.97 -15.37 -16.22
C ILE A 691 -13.10 -16.27 -15.70
N THR A 692 -13.72 -17.03 -16.59
CA THR A 692 -14.82 -17.96 -16.25
C THR A 692 -14.37 -18.97 -15.19
N LEU A 693 -13.21 -19.59 -15.39
CA LEU A 693 -12.68 -20.64 -14.53
C LEU A 693 -12.32 -20.14 -13.12
N PHE A 694 -11.77 -18.92 -13.01
CA PHE A 694 -11.24 -18.40 -11.74
C PHE A 694 -12.16 -17.39 -11.03
N SER A 695 -13.39 -17.19 -11.51
CA SER A 695 -14.33 -16.22 -10.93
C SER A 695 -15.05 -16.70 -9.68
N GLY A 696 -15.11 -18.02 -9.45
CA GLY A 696 -15.91 -18.61 -8.38
C GLY A 696 -17.42 -18.50 -8.69
N GLU A 697 -18.21 -18.05 -7.73
CA GLU A 697 -19.69 -18.12 -7.79
C GLU A 697 -20.35 -17.12 -8.75
N LYS A 698 -19.66 -16.05 -9.17
CA LYS A 698 -20.21 -14.94 -9.98
C LYS A 698 -19.87 -15.02 -11.47
N VAL A 699 -20.02 -16.20 -12.09
CA VAL A 699 -19.56 -16.44 -13.48
C VAL A 699 -20.25 -15.53 -14.51
N GLY A 700 -21.57 -15.26 -14.36
CA GLY A 700 -22.35 -14.53 -15.37
C GLY A 700 -21.98 -13.05 -15.57
N ILE A 701 -21.43 -12.40 -14.54
CA ILE A 701 -21.00 -10.98 -14.56
C ILE A 701 -19.49 -10.82 -14.36
N ALA A 702 -18.75 -11.93 -14.34
CA ALA A 702 -17.31 -11.95 -14.07
C ALA A 702 -16.52 -11.02 -14.99
N ARG A 703 -16.83 -11.05 -16.29
CA ARG A 703 -16.17 -10.18 -17.28
C ARG A 703 -16.35 -8.71 -16.97
N GLU A 704 -17.58 -8.32 -16.62
CA GLU A 704 -17.89 -6.95 -16.22
C GLU A 704 -17.17 -6.58 -14.93
N ILE A 705 -16.95 -7.49 -13.99
CA ILE A 705 -16.19 -7.18 -12.78
C ILE A 705 -14.70 -7.03 -13.11
N TRP A 706 -14.11 -7.96 -13.86
CA TRP A 706 -12.67 -8.03 -14.06
C TRP A 706 -12.09 -7.00 -15.02
N LEU A 707 -12.83 -6.69 -16.08
CA LEU A 707 -12.35 -5.81 -17.14
C LEU A 707 -12.91 -4.41 -16.95
N VAL A 708 -12.15 -3.40 -17.35
CA VAL A 708 -12.66 -2.02 -17.43
C VAL A 708 -13.74 -1.91 -18.51
N ASP A 709 -14.54 -0.86 -18.41
CA ASP A 709 -15.54 -0.56 -19.42
C ASP A 709 -14.87 -0.21 -20.77
N PRO A 710 -15.45 -0.59 -21.92
CA PRO A 710 -14.92 -0.19 -23.21
C PRO A 710 -14.86 1.34 -23.37
N ALA A 711 -13.87 1.84 -24.11
CA ALA A 711 -13.64 3.27 -24.31
C ALA A 711 -14.93 4.06 -24.65
N PRO A 712 -15.81 3.63 -25.58
CA PRO A 712 -17.05 4.37 -25.89
C PRO A 712 -17.94 4.62 -24.66
N LYS A 713 -18.10 3.63 -23.78
CA LYS A 713 -18.94 3.75 -22.59
C LYS A 713 -18.34 4.72 -21.56
N VAL A 714 -17.02 4.75 -21.45
CA VAL A 714 -16.30 5.70 -20.58
C VAL A 714 -16.36 7.11 -21.17
N ILE A 715 -16.29 7.26 -22.49
CA ILE A 715 -16.49 8.53 -23.20
C ILE A 715 -17.92 9.06 -22.98
N ASP A 716 -18.95 8.21 -23.06
CA ASP A 716 -20.33 8.59 -22.75
C ASP A 716 -20.47 9.04 -21.28
N SER A 717 -19.77 8.36 -20.37
CA SER A 717 -19.75 8.72 -18.95
C SER A 717 -19.03 10.05 -18.73
N LEU A 718 -17.94 10.32 -19.45
CA LEU A 718 -17.22 11.60 -19.43
C LEU A 718 -18.14 12.72 -19.91
N GLN A 719 -18.84 12.51 -21.03
CA GLN A 719 -19.81 13.46 -21.55
C GLN A 719 -20.96 13.72 -20.56
N ALA A 720 -21.47 12.69 -19.90
CA ALA A 720 -22.50 12.86 -18.88
C ALA A 720 -21.97 13.62 -17.64
N ALA A 721 -20.73 13.38 -17.23
CA ALA A 721 -20.11 14.07 -16.11
C ALA A 721 -19.86 15.55 -16.42
N THR A 722 -19.36 15.88 -17.63
CA THR A 722 -19.18 17.27 -18.06
C THR A 722 -20.51 17.99 -18.21
N GLN A 723 -21.54 17.32 -18.75
CA GLN A 723 -22.89 17.90 -18.83
C GLN A 723 -23.46 18.18 -17.44
N LYS A 724 -23.32 17.26 -16.47
CA LYS A 724 -23.75 17.51 -15.08
C LYS A 724 -23.04 18.72 -14.46
N MET A 725 -21.76 18.90 -14.76
CA MET A 725 -21.00 20.07 -14.31
C MET A 725 -21.50 21.36 -14.98
N ALA A 726 -21.81 21.32 -16.29
CA ALA A 726 -22.40 22.43 -17.01
C ALA A 726 -23.80 22.80 -16.48
N ASP A 727 -24.66 21.82 -16.28
CA ASP A 727 -26.01 21.99 -15.72
C ASP A 727 -25.94 22.57 -14.30
N PHE A 728 -24.97 22.13 -13.50
CA PHE A 728 -24.72 22.69 -12.18
C PHE A 728 -24.31 24.17 -12.26
N MET A 729 -23.33 24.53 -13.10
CA MET A 729 -22.93 25.93 -13.29
C MET A 729 -24.11 26.80 -13.75
N GLN A 730 -24.91 26.29 -14.69
CA GLN A 730 -26.11 26.99 -15.15
C GLN A 730 -27.16 27.16 -14.05
N SER A 731 -27.33 26.17 -13.15
CA SER A 731 -28.23 26.27 -11.99
C SER A 731 -27.80 27.37 -11.01
N GLN A 732 -26.51 27.72 -11.01
CA GLN A 732 -25.95 28.84 -10.25
C GLN A 732 -25.98 30.17 -11.02
N ALA A 733 -26.61 30.20 -12.20
CA ALA A 733 -26.63 31.31 -13.15
C ALA A 733 -25.22 31.75 -13.63
N LEU A 734 -24.31 30.78 -13.78
CA LEU A 734 -22.94 30.97 -14.25
C LEU A 734 -22.73 30.23 -15.57
N ALA A 735 -21.80 30.67 -16.42
CA ALA A 735 -21.43 29.92 -17.60
C ALA A 735 -20.56 28.71 -17.23
N TYR A 736 -20.55 27.70 -18.09
CA TYR A 736 -19.59 26.59 -18.01
C TYR A 736 -18.21 27.06 -18.49
N ALA A 737 -17.56 27.89 -17.67
CA ALA A 737 -16.25 28.47 -17.95
C ALA A 737 -15.39 28.47 -16.66
N PRO A 738 -14.08 28.20 -16.75
CA PRO A 738 -13.18 28.20 -15.58
C PRO A 738 -13.23 29.50 -14.78
N GLU A 739 -13.22 30.65 -15.44
CA GLU A 739 -13.26 31.98 -14.84
C GLU A 739 -14.52 32.24 -14.01
N ASP A 740 -15.63 31.61 -14.36
CA ASP A 740 -16.91 31.79 -13.68
C ASP A 740 -17.03 30.97 -12.39
N VAL A 741 -16.21 29.95 -12.19
CA VAL A 741 -16.20 29.15 -10.95
C VAL A 741 -15.84 30.02 -9.74
N ALA A 742 -15.03 31.07 -9.92
CA ALA A 742 -14.70 32.04 -8.87
C ALA A 742 -15.94 32.77 -8.32
N ASN A 743 -17.00 32.86 -9.13
CA ASN A 743 -18.26 33.53 -8.78
C ASN A 743 -19.25 32.62 -8.01
N LEU A 744 -18.92 31.34 -7.78
CA LEU A 744 -19.73 30.43 -6.97
C LEU A 744 -19.90 30.95 -5.54
N ARG A 745 -21.16 31.09 -5.13
CA ARG A 745 -21.55 31.66 -3.84
C ARG A 745 -21.79 30.56 -2.80
N GLY A 746 -21.09 30.68 -1.68
CA GLY A 746 -21.22 29.76 -0.55
C GLY A 746 -20.45 28.45 -0.74
N ASP A 747 -20.16 27.81 0.39
CA ASP A 747 -19.25 26.65 0.41
C ASP A 747 -19.91 25.39 -0.14
N ALA A 748 -21.22 25.23 0.01
CA ALA A 748 -21.97 24.12 -0.60
C ALA A 748 -21.80 24.08 -2.14
N ALA A 749 -21.92 25.23 -2.81
CA ALA A 749 -21.76 25.31 -4.27
C ALA A 749 -20.31 25.01 -4.70
N ARG A 750 -19.33 25.48 -3.93
CA ARG A 750 -17.90 25.23 -4.18
C ARG A 750 -17.54 23.75 -3.96
N SER A 751 -18.03 23.15 -2.88
CA SER A 751 -17.89 21.71 -2.60
C SER A 751 -18.54 20.85 -3.69
N GLN A 752 -19.69 21.27 -4.22
CA GLN A 752 -20.35 20.57 -5.32
C GLN A 752 -19.53 20.66 -6.62
N PHE A 753 -18.97 21.82 -6.96
CA PHE A 753 -18.03 21.95 -8.07
C PHE A 753 -16.83 21.02 -7.92
N VAL A 754 -16.19 20.99 -6.75
CA VAL A 754 -15.08 20.08 -6.45
C VAL A 754 -15.48 18.63 -6.72
N ASN A 755 -16.62 18.18 -6.19
CA ASN A 755 -17.08 16.80 -6.39
C ASN A 755 -17.37 16.45 -7.86
N LEU A 756 -17.98 17.37 -8.62
CA LEU A 756 -18.28 17.14 -10.03
C LEU A 756 -17.01 17.10 -10.89
N PHE A 757 -16.07 18.02 -10.66
CA PHE A 757 -14.85 18.08 -11.44
C PHE A 757 -13.89 16.92 -11.15
N LYS A 758 -13.87 16.40 -9.92
CA LYS A 758 -13.15 15.15 -9.60
C LYS A 758 -13.58 13.99 -10.47
N GLU A 759 -14.89 13.84 -10.72
CA GLU A 759 -15.40 12.76 -11.58
C GLU A 759 -14.95 12.93 -13.04
N VAL A 760 -14.99 14.17 -13.56
CA VAL A 760 -14.47 14.49 -14.90
C VAL A 760 -12.98 14.12 -14.98
N GLN A 761 -12.17 14.54 -14.00
CA GLN A 761 -10.74 14.25 -13.97
C GLN A 761 -10.47 12.74 -13.86
N ARG A 762 -11.25 12.00 -13.05
CA ARG A 762 -11.11 10.55 -12.89
C ARG A 762 -11.35 9.82 -14.21
N LEU A 763 -12.42 10.17 -14.91
CA LEU A 763 -12.75 9.59 -16.22
C LEU A 763 -11.72 9.96 -17.29
N ASN A 764 -11.20 11.20 -17.26
CA ASN A 764 -10.12 11.61 -18.16
C ASN A 764 -8.83 10.82 -17.90
N THR A 765 -8.39 10.72 -16.63
CA THR A 765 -7.21 9.93 -16.25
C THR A 765 -7.37 8.45 -16.62
N GLN A 766 -8.59 7.91 -16.53
CA GLN A 766 -8.86 6.58 -17.05
C GLN A 766 -8.61 6.54 -18.54
N LEU A 767 -9.24 7.38 -19.35
CA LEU A 767 -9.10 7.37 -20.81
C LEU A 767 -7.66 7.65 -21.29
N ASP A 768 -6.91 8.52 -20.62
CA ASP A 768 -5.51 8.85 -20.97
C ASP A 768 -4.59 7.61 -20.97
N GLN A 769 -4.92 6.59 -20.17
CA GLN A 769 -4.16 5.34 -20.08
C GLN A 769 -4.69 4.23 -21.00
N TYR A 770 -5.81 4.45 -21.73
CA TYR A 770 -6.33 3.47 -22.70
C TYR A 770 -5.42 3.44 -23.91
N THR A 771 -4.84 2.27 -24.15
CA THR A 771 -3.89 2.10 -25.26
C THR A 771 -4.57 1.83 -26.60
N ASP A 772 -5.88 1.60 -26.61
CA ASP A 772 -6.69 1.18 -27.76
C ASP A 772 -7.63 2.27 -28.32
N LEU A 773 -7.44 3.53 -27.93
CA LEU A 773 -8.22 4.65 -28.46
C LEU A 773 -7.94 4.90 -29.94
N SER A 774 -9.01 4.92 -30.75
CA SER A 774 -8.98 5.37 -32.15
C SER A 774 -8.77 6.89 -32.25
N GLU A 775 -8.31 7.38 -33.40
CA GLU A 775 -8.13 8.82 -33.63
C GLU A 775 -9.47 9.57 -33.55
N GLU A 776 -10.57 8.95 -33.98
CA GLU A 776 -11.92 9.51 -33.84
C GLU A 776 -12.32 9.66 -32.36
N GLN A 777 -12.04 8.64 -31.53
CA GLN A 777 -12.30 8.70 -30.10
C GLN A 777 -11.44 9.75 -29.40
N LYS A 778 -10.15 9.87 -29.76
CA LYS A 778 -9.28 10.94 -29.24
C LYS A 778 -9.83 12.31 -29.59
N ALA A 779 -10.25 12.50 -30.84
CA ALA A 779 -10.88 13.75 -31.28
C ALA A 779 -12.19 14.03 -30.52
N GLN A 780 -13.01 13.01 -30.28
CA GLN A 780 -14.24 13.13 -29.48
C GLN A 780 -13.94 13.54 -28.04
N ILE A 781 -12.94 12.91 -27.40
CA ILE A 781 -12.50 13.26 -26.04
C ILE A 781 -12.03 14.71 -26.00
N SER A 782 -11.20 15.14 -26.95
CA SER A 782 -10.73 16.52 -27.06
C SER A 782 -11.85 17.53 -27.33
N GLN A 783 -12.98 17.11 -27.91
CA GLN A 783 -14.17 17.96 -28.07
C GLN A 783 -15.00 18.05 -26.78
N ILE A 784 -15.16 16.94 -26.06
CA ILE A 784 -15.91 16.90 -24.78
C ILE A 784 -15.14 17.68 -23.72
N VAL A 785 -13.82 17.50 -23.67
CA VAL A 785 -12.92 18.16 -22.73
C VAL A 785 -11.67 18.66 -23.46
N PRO A 786 -11.69 19.89 -23.99
CA PRO A 786 -10.50 20.50 -24.58
C PRO A 786 -9.35 20.59 -23.57
N SER A 787 -8.13 20.26 -23.99
CA SER A 787 -6.97 20.17 -23.09
C SER A 787 -6.65 21.48 -22.35
N GLU A 788 -6.77 22.62 -23.04
CA GLU A 788 -6.58 23.95 -22.42
C GLU A 788 -7.67 24.23 -21.37
N GLN A 789 -8.93 23.94 -21.70
CA GLN A 789 -10.05 24.14 -20.78
C GLN A 789 -9.94 23.22 -19.56
N LEU A 790 -9.53 21.96 -19.74
CA LEU A 790 -9.26 21.02 -18.65
C LEU A 790 -8.18 21.57 -17.73
N GLN A 791 -7.07 22.04 -18.29
CA GLN A 791 -5.96 22.62 -17.53
C GLN A 791 -6.39 23.85 -16.73
N SER A 792 -7.20 24.73 -17.32
CA SER A 792 -7.77 25.88 -16.62
C SER A 792 -8.70 25.45 -15.48
N PHE A 793 -9.61 24.49 -15.71
CA PHE A 793 -10.46 23.97 -14.63
C PHE A 793 -9.65 23.28 -13.53
N LYS A 794 -8.52 22.62 -13.85
CA LYS A 794 -7.59 22.07 -12.84
C LYS A 794 -7.00 23.17 -11.97
N GLY A 795 -6.55 24.28 -12.55
CA GLY A 795 -6.05 25.42 -11.78
C GLY A 795 -7.09 25.96 -10.79
N VAL A 796 -8.32 26.19 -11.29
CA VAL A 796 -9.41 26.73 -10.46
C VAL A 796 -9.93 25.71 -9.44
N TYR A 797 -9.90 24.42 -9.77
CA TYR A 797 -10.14 23.33 -8.84
C TYR A 797 -9.14 23.38 -7.69
N LEU A 798 -7.84 23.43 -7.97
CA LEU A 798 -6.81 23.42 -6.92
C LEU A 798 -6.89 24.66 -6.05
N GLU A 799 -7.21 25.83 -6.61
CA GLU A 799 -7.46 27.04 -5.82
C GLU A 799 -8.70 26.92 -4.93
N THR A 800 -9.82 26.46 -5.49
CA THR A 800 -11.08 26.27 -4.74
C THR A 800 -10.90 25.22 -3.65
N ALA A 801 -10.26 24.10 -3.96
CA ALA A 801 -9.95 23.02 -3.05
C ALA A 801 -8.99 23.48 -1.95
N LYS A 802 -7.94 24.25 -2.27
CA LYS A 802 -7.03 24.83 -1.26
C LYS A 802 -7.78 25.73 -0.29
N ARG A 803 -8.62 26.65 -0.79
CA ARG A 803 -9.42 27.53 0.07
C ARG A 803 -10.33 26.74 1.01
N LEU A 804 -11.05 25.74 0.48
CA LEU A 804 -11.94 24.90 1.28
C LEU A 804 -11.15 24.01 2.25
N LYS A 805 -9.95 23.58 1.87
CA LYS A 805 -9.05 22.84 2.75
C LYS A 805 -8.53 23.71 3.88
N ASP A 806 -8.04 24.91 3.59
CA ASP A 806 -7.58 25.86 4.62
C ASP A 806 -8.73 26.20 5.59
N GLN A 807 -9.96 26.32 5.09
CA GLN A 807 -11.15 26.50 5.91
C GLN A 807 -11.44 25.26 6.76
N GLN A 808 -11.37 24.07 6.17
CA GLN A 808 -11.55 22.79 6.85
C GLN A 808 -10.52 22.61 7.97
N ASP A 809 -9.24 22.87 7.68
CA ASP A 809 -8.13 22.71 8.62
C ASP A 809 -8.23 23.75 9.76
N LYS A 810 -8.64 25.00 9.47
CA LYS A 810 -8.82 26.05 10.49
C LYS A 810 -10.07 25.90 11.34
N GLN A 811 -11.18 25.48 10.75
CA GLN A 811 -12.49 25.44 11.44
C GLN A 811 -12.79 24.08 12.04
N GLY A 812 -12.12 23.00 11.59
CA GLY A 812 -12.32 21.64 12.09
C GLY A 812 -13.81 21.25 12.08
N ASP A 813 -14.32 20.88 13.26
CA ASP A 813 -15.73 20.50 13.45
C ASP A 813 -16.73 21.67 13.37
N GLN A 814 -16.25 22.92 13.37
CA GLN A 814 -17.09 24.11 13.16
C GLN A 814 -17.25 24.45 11.66
N ALA A 815 -16.54 23.76 10.77
CA ALA A 815 -16.70 23.94 9.33
C ALA A 815 -18.11 23.52 8.88
N PRO A 816 -18.65 24.12 7.80
CA PRO A 816 -19.88 23.63 7.21
C PRO A 816 -19.80 22.13 6.88
N PRO A 817 -20.87 21.33 7.09
CA PRO A 817 -20.82 19.87 6.87
C PRO A 817 -20.33 19.47 5.47
N GLU A 818 -20.68 20.26 4.46
CA GLU A 818 -20.27 20.06 3.06
C GLU A 818 -18.77 20.28 2.85
N VAL A 819 -18.12 21.06 3.70
CA VAL A 819 -16.67 21.30 3.69
C VAL A 819 -15.99 20.23 4.53
N GLN A 820 -16.48 19.94 5.73
CA GLN A 820 -15.92 18.93 6.64
C GLN A 820 -15.81 17.54 5.97
N GLN A 821 -16.78 17.16 5.14
CA GLN A 821 -16.84 15.84 4.50
C GLN A 821 -16.14 15.77 3.13
N LEU A 822 -15.76 16.91 2.57
CA LEU A 822 -15.28 16.98 1.19
C LEU A 822 -13.92 16.28 1.06
N ASP A 823 -13.80 15.21 0.28
CA ASP A 823 -12.50 14.63 -0.07
C ASP A 823 -11.89 15.39 -1.26
N PHE A 824 -10.66 15.89 -1.14
CA PHE A 824 -10.04 16.71 -2.19
C PHE A 824 -9.26 15.91 -3.24
N GLU A 825 -8.93 14.64 -2.98
CA GLU A 825 -8.26 13.73 -3.95
C GLU A 825 -7.14 14.39 -4.78
N PHE A 826 -6.26 15.18 -4.15
CA PHE A 826 -5.22 15.95 -4.85
C PHE A 826 -4.33 15.10 -5.75
N VAL A 827 -4.18 13.80 -5.45
CA VAL A 827 -3.41 12.85 -6.25
C VAL A 827 -3.94 12.67 -7.67
N LEU A 828 -5.25 12.82 -7.89
CA LEU A 828 -5.83 12.81 -9.25
C LEU A 828 -5.33 13.95 -10.14
N PHE A 829 -4.82 15.01 -9.52
CA PHE A 829 -4.37 16.25 -10.15
C PHE A 829 -2.85 16.43 -10.09
N ALA A 830 -2.12 15.46 -9.55
CA ALA A 830 -0.66 15.44 -9.54
C ALA A 830 -0.14 14.77 -10.81
N SER A 831 0.56 15.50 -11.67
CA SER A 831 1.15 14.91 -12.88
C SER A 831 2.31 14.00 -12.52
N ALA A 832 2.37 12.86 -13.20
CA ALA A 832 3.54 11.99 -13.22
C ALA A 832 4.80 12.71 -13.72
N VAL A 833 4.63 13.51 -14.78
CA VAL A 833 5.71 14.09 -15.58
C VAL A 833 6.21 15.41 -15.01
N ILE A 834 5.29 16.20 -14.43
CA ILE A 834 5.64 17.52 -13.91
C ILE A 834 6.23 17.31 -12.51
N ASP A 835 7.55 17.35 -12.45
CA ASP A 835 8.31 17.48 -11.23
C ASP A 835 9.17 18.75 -11.29
N TYR A 836 9.94 18.98 -10.23
CA TYR A 836 10.77 20.17 -10.13
C TYR A 836 11.80 20.23 -11.27
N ASP A 837 12.38 19.09 -11.65
CA ASP A 837 13.39 19.01 -12.71
C ASP A 837 12.77 19.34 -14.08
N TYR A 838 11.59 18.81 -14.35
CA TYR A 838 10.82 19.11 -15.54
C TYR A 838 10.48 20.60 -15.65
N ILE A 839 10.04 21.22 -14.55
CA ILE A 839 9.77 22.67 -14.51
C ILE A 839 11.05 23.45 -14.82
N MET A 840 12.17 23.13 -14.16
CA MET A 840 13.44 23.82 -14.40
C MET A 840 13.90 23.68 -15.86
N GLY A 841 13.76 22.50 -16.46
CA GLY A 841 14.05 22.26 -17.87
C GLY A 841 13.11 23.01 -18.82
N LEU A 842 11.84 23.21 -18.46
CA LEU A 842 10.93 24.07 -19.23
C LEU A 842 11.31 25.55 -19.14
N ILE A 843 11.67 26.03 -17.95
CA ILE A 843 12.17 27.40 -17.76
C ILE A 843 13.44 27.61 -18.60
N ALA A 844 14.38 26.66 -18.56
CA ALA A 844 15.62 26.71 -19.35
C ALA A 844 15.32 26.83 -20.85
N ARG A 845 14.49 25.93 -21.39
CA ARG A 845 14.08 25.98 -22.80
C ARG A 845 13.39 27.29 -23.18
N MET A 846 12.51 27.79 -22.31
CA MET A 846 11.81 29.06 -22.54
C MET A 846 12.79 30.25 -22.61
N THR A 847 13.79 30.31 -21.73
CA THR A 847 14.79 31.39 -21.73
C THR A 847 15.77 31.31 -22.90
N GLN A 848 16.03 30.10 -23.41
CA GLN A 848 16.97 29.84 -24.51
C GLN A 848 16.35 30.00 -25.91
N GLN A 849 15.02 29.88 -26.05
CA GLN A 849 14.34 29.94 -27.35
C GLN A 849 14.19 31.38 -27.87
N LYS A 850 14.48 31.59 -29.17
CA LYS A 850 14.27 32.88 -29.85
C LYS A 850 12.76 33.22 -29.90
N PRO A 851 12.36 34.52 -29.85
CA PRO A 851 10.96 34.95 -29.70
C PRO A 851 9.94 34.41 -30.73
N GLY A 852 10.37 33.86 -31.87
CA GLY A 852 9.50 33.27 -32.89
C GLY A 852 9.45 31.73 -32.93
N LYS A 853 10.18 31.03 -32.05
CA LYS A 853 10.19 29.56 -31.92
C LYS A 853 9.77 29.08 -30.53
N LEU A 854 9.18 29.97 -29.72
CA LEU A 854 8.71 29.63 -28.38
C LEU A 854 7.58 28.61 -28.48
N THR A 855 7.83 27.38 -28.03
CA THR A 855 6.80 26.33 -27.93
C THR A 855 5.85 26.58 -26.77
N MET A 856 6.27 27.37 -25.77
CA MET A 856 5.48 27.73 -24.59
C MET A 856 5.95 29.07 -24.02
N ASN A 857 5.02 29.96 -23.68
CA ASN A 857 5.31 31.26 -23.07
C ASN A 857 5.25 31.23 -21.53
N ARG A 858 5.62 32.34 -20.87
CA ARG A 858 5.66 32.45 -19.40
C ARG A 858 4.33 32.13 -18.73
N GLU A 859 3.24 32.69 -19.23
CA GLU A 859 1.91 32.48 -18.62
C GLU A 859 1.39 31.06 -18.85
N GLN A 860 1.71 30.44 -20.00
CA GLN A 860 1.41 29.01 -20.23
C GLN A 860 2.19 28.09 -19.28
N LEU A 861 3.47 28.41 -19.00
CA LEU A 861 4.26 27.67 -18.01
C LEU A 861 3.69 27.83 -16.59
N ILE A 862 3.31 29.05 -16.21
CA ILE A 862 2.68 29.33 -14.92
C ILE A 862 1.36 28.57 -14.79
N GLY A 863 0.52 28.59 -15.83
CA GLY A 863 -0.73 27.83 -15.86
C GLY A 863 -0.51 26.32 -15.71
N LEU A 864 0.59 25.78 -16.26
CA LEU A 864 0.95 24.37 -16.09
C LEU A 864 1.25 24.04 -14.61
N ILE A 865 2.05 24.87 -13.95
CA ILE A 865 2.42 24.68 -12.53
C ILE A 865 1.20 24.85 -11.63
N GLN A 866 0.37 25.87 -11.89
CA GLN A 866 -0.84 26.13 -11.10
C GLN A 866 -1.89 25.03 -11.24
N SER A 867 -1.87 24.27 -12.34
CA SER A 867 -2.75 23.13 -12.60
C SER A 867 -2.25 21.79 -12.03
N ASP A 868 -1.10 21.76 -11.35
CA ASP A 868 -0.52 20.55 -10.78
C ASP A 868 -0.54 20.57 -9.24
N ALA A 869 -1.13 19.53 -8.64
CA ALA A 869 -1.30 19.45 -7.19
C ALA A 869 0.01 19.30 -6.40
N LYS A 870 1.11 18.83 -7.01
CA LYS A 870 2.41 18.71 -6.32
C LYS A 870 2.95 20.05 -5.83
N PHE A 871 2.60 21.13 -6.52
CA PHE A 871 3.10 22.47 -6.24
C PHE A 871 2.05 23.36 -5.57
N ILE A 872 0.96 22.79 -5.03
CA ILE A 872 -0.15 23.57 -4.46
C ILE A 872 0.29 24.61 -3.41
N ASP A 873 1.38 24.33 -2.69
CA ASP A 873 1.95 25.20 -1.66
C ASP A 873 3.05 26.14 -2.17
N GLU A 874 3.73 25.81 -3.27
CA GLU A 874 4.87 26.57 -3.82
C GLU A 874 4.55 27.31 -5.14
N ARG A 875 3.38 27.06 -5.73
CA ARG A 875 3.00 27.56 -7.07
C ARG A 875 3.11 29.07 -7.22
N ASP A 876 2.80 29.83 -6.16
CA ASP A 876 2.83 31.28 -6.20
C ASP A 876 4.26 31.82 -6.22
N ASP A 877 5.17 31.18 -5.47
CA ASP A 877 6.59 31.52 -5.46
C ASP A 877 7.23 31.19 -6.81
N ILE A 878 6.91 30.01 -7.38
CA ILE A 878 7.41 29.61 -8.69
C ILE A 878 6.88 30.56 -9.77
N ALA A 879 5.60 30.93 -9.72
CA ALA A 879 5.01 31.87 -10.68
C ALA A 879 5.63 33.28 -10.59
N GLU A 880 5.83 33.80 -9.37
CA GLU A 880 6.50 35.08 -9.16
C GLU A 880 7.93 35.06 -9.71
N TYR A 881 8.68 34.00 -9.43
CA TYR A 881 10.03 33.83 -9.95
C TYR A 881 10.06 33.80 -11.48
N ILE A 882 9.19 33.01 -12.12
CA ILE A 882 9.11 32.93 -13.59
C ILE A 882 8.82 34.30 -14.22
N ARG A 883 7.92 35.08 -13.62
CA ARG A 883 7.63 36.46 -14.08
C ARG A 883 8.84 37.37 -13.94
N GLY A 884 9.62 37.19 -12.87
CA GLY A 884 10.83 37.97 -12.57
C GLY A 884 12.07 37.62 -13.41
N LEU A 885 12.06 36.53 -14.18
CA LEU A 885 13.21 36.14 -15.00
C LEU A 885 13.55 37.20 -16.06
N PRO A 886 14.85 37.42 -16.38
CA PRO A 886 15.27 38.34 -17.43
C PRO A 886 14.76 37.89 -18.80
N VAL A 887 14.35 38.85 -19.64
CA VAL A 887 13.88 38.57 -21.02
C VAL A 887 15.08 38.59 -21.96
N GLY A 888 15.32 37.49 -22.68
CA GLY A 888 16.38 37.39 -23.70
C GLY A 888 17.75 36.93 -23.19
N GLU A 889 17.87 36.57 -21.91
CA GLU A 889 19.05 35.92 -21.35
C GLU A 889 18.83 34.41 -21.31
N ALA A 890 19.73 33.65 -21.93
CA ALA A 890 19.68 32.19 -21.93
C ALA A 890 20.21 31.65 -20.61
N LEU A 891 19.36 30.99 -19.83
CA LEU A 891 19.73 30.37 -18.56
C LEU A 891 19.72 28.84 -18.71
N ASP A 892 20.68 28.17 -18.08
CA ASP A 892 20.67 26.72 -17.93
C ASP A 892 19.92 26.29 -16.66
N GLU A 893 19.63 25.00 -16.52
CA GLU A 893 18.86 24.49 -15.39
C GLU A 893 19.54 24.74 -14.03
N ALA A 894 20.88 24.70 -13.98
CA ALA A 894 21.63 24.94 -12.76
C ALA A 894 21.52 26.40 -12.31
N ALA A 895 21.64 27.34 -13.24
CA ALA A 895 21.45 28.77 -13.00
C ALA A 895 20.02 29.07 -12.56
N ILE A 896 19.01 28.43 -13.15
CA ILE A 896 17.61 28.63 -12.78
C ILE A 896 17.35 28.10 -11.36
N ARG A 897 17.86 26.92 -11.00
CA ARG A 897 17.74 26.37 -9.64
C ARG A 897 18.38 27.27 -8.61
N SER A 898 19.65 27.62 -8.82
CA SER A 898 20.39 28.51 -7.92
C SER A 898 19.70 29.87 -7.80
N GLY A 899 19.20 30.41 -8.92
CA GLY A 899 18.43 31.64 -8.95
C GLY A 899 17.12 31.55 -8.18
N PHE A 900 16.40 30.43 -8.25
CA PHE A 900 15.14 30.24 -7.52
C PHE A 900 15.37 30.02 -6.02
N ASP A 901 16.41 29.28 -5.64
CA ASP A 901 16.79 29.13 -4.24
C ASP A 901 17.22 30.47 -3.64
N ARG A 902 17.96 31.28 -4.40
CA ARG A 902 18.28 32.66 -4.02
C ARG A 902 17.02 33.52 -3.92
N PHE A 903 16.10 33.43 -4.88
CA PHE A 903 14.82 34.15 -4.83
C PHE A 903 14.01 33.80 -3.58
N LYS A 904 13.89 32.51 -3.23
CA LYS A 904 13.24 32.05 -1.99
C LYS A 904 13.93 32.60 -0.76
N ALA A 905 15.27 32.58 -0.72
CA ALA A 905 16.05 33.14 0.38
C ALA A 905 15.86 34.66 0.52
N GLU A 906 15.87 35.40 -0.59
CA GLU A 906 15.65 36.86 -0.62
C GLU A 906 14.21 37.22 -0.25
N LYS A 907 13.22 36.43 -0.70
CA LYS A 907 11.81 36.60 -0.32
C LYS A 907 11.61 36.33 1.18
N LYS A 908 12.15 35.23 1.71
CA LYS A 908 12.18 34.94 3.15
C LYS A 908 12.82 36.11 3.92
N ALA A 909 13.98 36.60 3.47
CA ALA A 909 14.68 37.69 4.14
C ALA A 909 13.87 39.00 4.12
N ARG A 910 13.20 39.32 3.00
CA ARG A 910 12.29 40.48 2.90
C ARG A 910 11.08 40.34 3.82
N GLU A 911 10.39 39.20 3.80
CA GLU A 911 9.24 38.93 4.67
C GLU A 911 9.64 39.03 6.15
N LEU A 912 10.79 38.48 6.54
CA LEU A 912 11.32 38.61 7.90
C LEU A 912 11.71 40.05 8.25
N ALA A 913 12.33 40.79 7.32
CA ALA A 913 12.66 42.19 7.55
C ALA A 913 11.40 43.05 7.73
N ASP A 914 10.34 42.78 6.96
CA ASP A 914 9.06 43.47 7.07
C ASP A 914 8.36 43.14 8.40
N ILE A 915 8.37 41.87 8.82
CA ILE A 915 7.87 41.47 10.15
C ILE A 915 8.71 42.14 11.25
N ALA A 916 10.04 42.07 11.17
CA ALA A 916 10.93 42.69 12.14
C ALA A 916 10.67 44.21 12.25
N SER A 917 10.53 44.89 11.12
CA SER A 917 10.22 46.33 11.06
C SER A 917 8.87 46.66 11.69
N ARG A 918 7.79 45.91 11.36
CA ARG A 918 6.47 46.07 11.98
C ARG A 918 6.51 45.91 13.50
N HIS A 919 7.38 45.05 13.99
CA HIS A 919 7.50 44.73 15.42
C HIS A 919 8.57 45.53 16.17
N GLY A 920 9.41 46.30 15.47
CA GLY A 920 10.50 47.09 16.04
C GLY A 920 11.73 46.25 16.42
N LEU A 921 11.88 45.07 15.83
CA LEU A 921 12.95 44.12 16.08
C LEU A 921 14.10 44.27 15.08
N ALA A 922 15.30 43.83 15.47
CA ALA A 922 16.42 43.71 14.53
C ALA A 922 16.19 42.51 13.59
N PRO A 923 16.30 42.68 12.25
CA PRO A 923 16.10 41.59 11.29
C PRO A 923 16.96 40.36 11.58
N ASP A 924 18.24 40.55 11.90
CA ASP A 924 19.17 39.45 12.20
C ASP A 924 18.76 38.65 13.45
N ALA A 925 18.18 39.32 14.46
CA ALA A 925 17.72 38.67 15.68
C ALA A 925 16.47 37.82 15.43
N LEU A 926 15.51 38.36 14.66
CA LEU A 926 14.31 37.60 14.27
C LEU A 926 14.67 36.43 13.36
N GLN A 927 15.61 36.62 12.43
CA GLN A 927 16.10 35.54 11.58
C GLN A 927 16.77 34.42 12.38
N GLY A 928 17.64 34.76 13.35
CA GLY A 928 18.26 33.77 14.23
C GLY A 928 17.24 32.96 15.03
N PHE A 929 16.18 33.63 15.53
CA PHE A 929 15.06 32.97 16.21
C PHE A 929 14.32 31.98 15.31
N VAL A 930 13.96 32.39 14.09
CA VAL A 930 13.30 31.53 13.10
C VAL A 930 14.18 30.34 12.70
N ASP A 931 15.46 30.56 12.46
CA ASP A 931 16.38 29.50 12.06
C ASP A 931 16.58 28.47 13.19
N GLU A 932 16.61 28.90 14.45
CA GLU A 932 16.65 27.98 15.60
C GLU A 932 15.37 27.13 15.70
N ILE A 933 14.20 27.75 15.51
CA ILE A 933 12.91 27.04 15.48
C ILE A 933 12.91 25.98 14.39
N LEU A 934 13.32 26.33 13.17
CA LEU A 934 13.30 25.39 12.04
C LEU A 934 14.29 24.24 12.23
N ARG A 935 15.46 24.52 12.83
CA ARG A 935 16.49 23.52 13.14
C ARG A 935 16.06 22.55 14.23
N ARG A 936 15.46 23.06 15.31
CA ARG A 936 15.06 22.24 16.47
C ARG A 936 13.65 21.67 16.33
N ARG A 937 12.84 22.21 15.42
CA ARG A 937 11.39 21.95 15.30
C ARG A 937 10.63 22.23 16.61
N ILE A 938 11.07 23.24 17.35
CA ILE A 938 10.50 23.65 18.64
C ILE A 938 10.37 25.18 18.65
N PHE A 939 9.19 25.67 18.99
CA PHE A 939 8.92 27.07 19.28
C PHE A 939 9.10 27.30 20.79
N ASP A 940 10.03 28.17 21.15
CA ASP A 940 10.46 28.38 22.53
C ASP A 940 10.00 29.76 23.02
N GLY A 941 9.05 29.76 23.97
CA GLY A 941 8.48 30.98 24.54
C GLY A 941 9.47 31.82 25.36
N GLU A 942 10.48 31.19 25.96
CA GLU A 942 11.54 31.92 26.66
C GLU A 942 12.42 32.68 25.66
N ARG A 943 12.75 32.05 24.53
CA ARG A 943 13.47 32.71 23.43
C ARG A 943 12.68 33.83 22.78
N LEU A 944 11.35 33.68 22.67
CA LEU A 944 10.46 34.75 22.22
C LEU A 944 10.52 35.96 23.18
N SER A 945 10.50 35.70 24.49
CA SER A 945 10.65 36.74 25.51
C SER A 945 12.02 37.44 25.43
N GLU A 946 13.11 36.68 25.19
CA GLU A 946 14.45 37.23 24.97
C GLU A 946 14.52 38.12 23.72
N LEU A 947 13.88 37.70 22.63
CA LEU A 947 13.81 38.47 21.37
C LEU A 947 13.15 39.84 21.59
N MET A 948 12.15 39.91 22.46
CA MET A 948 11.42 41.15 22.78
C MET A 948 12.09 42.03 23.84
N ALA A 949 13.09 41.52 24.57
CA ALA A 949 13.74 42.23 25.67
C ALA A 949 14.27 43.63 25.30
N PRO A 950 14.87 43.87 24.11
CA PRO A 950 15.37 45.19 23.71
C PRO A 950 14.29 46.29 23.61
N LEU A 951 13.01 45.91 23.51
CA LEU A 951 11.90 46.86 23.41
C LEU A 951 11.53 47.50 24.76
N ASN A 952 12.09 47.04 25.89
CA ASN A 952 11.85 47.56 27.23
C ASN A 952 10.35 47.70 27.61
N LEU A 953 9.54 46.71 27.20
CA LEU A 953 8.11 46.69 27.44
C LEU A 953 7.77 46.11 28.83
N GLY A 954 6.75 46.66 29.50
CA GLY A 954 6.15 46.04 30.68
C GLY A 954 5.47 44.71 30.33
N TRP A 955 5.29 43.81 31.32
CA TRP A 955 4.83 42.42 31.09
C TRP A 955 3.56 42.32 30.23
N LYS A 956 2.51 43.11 30.52
CA LYS A 956 1.24 43.07 29.77
C LYS A 956 1.39 43.53 28.32
N ALA A 957 2.17 44.59 28.08
CA ALA A 957 2.39 45.13 26.73
C ALA A 957 3.30 44.21 25.90
N ARG A 958 4.25 43.53 26.56
CA ARG A 958 5.13 42.53 25.94
C ARG A 958 4.34 41.32 25.47
N THR A 959 3.53 40.70 26.33
CA THR A 959 2.70 39.54 25.94
C THR A 959 1.80 39.85 24.76
N GLN A 960 1.17 41.04 24.72
CA GLN A 960 0.37 41.45 23.57
C GLN A 960 1.19 41.59 22.28
N LYS A 961 2.40 42.16 22.36
CA LYS A 961 3.33 42.25 21.22
C LYS A 961 3.84 40.87 20.76
N GLU A 962 4.10 39.97 21.69
CA GLU A 962 4.51 38.59 21.43
C GLU A 962 3.43 37.85 20.64
N LEU A 963 2.17 37.91 21.07
CA LEU A 963 1.05 37.28 20.37
C LEU A 963 0.90 37.79 18.93
N VAL A 964 0.98 39.11 18.72
CA VAL A 964 0.88 39.69 17.36
C VAL A 964 2.09 39.32 16.51
N LEU A 965 3.31 39.25 17.09
CA LEU A 965 4.48 38.77 16.34
C LEU A 965 4.29 37.32 15.93
N VAL A 966 3.85 36.45 16.83
CA VAL A 966 3.64 35.04 16.53
C VAL A 966 2.57 34.89 15.46
N GLU A 967 1.46 35.63 15.54
CA GLU A 967 0.44 35.64 14.49
C GLU A 967 1.00 36.01 13.11
N ASP A 968 1.87 37.02 13.04
CA ASP A 968 2.52 37.44 11.80
C ASP A 968 3.57 36.44 11.30
N LEU A 969 4.23 35.70 12.20
CA LEU A 969 5.34 34.80 11.90
C LEU A 969 4.87 33.37 11.57
N THR A 970 3.75 32.94 12.14
CA THR A 970 3.18 31.60 12.00
C THR A 970 3.01 31.15 10.55
N PRO A 971 2.42 31.94 9.63
CA PRO A 971 2.30 31.52 8.22
C PRO A 971 3.65 31.23 7.57
N LEU A 972 4.67 32.02 7.88
CA LEU A 972 6.02 31.84 7.35
C LEU A 972 6.70 30.60 7.97
N LEU A 973 6.53 30.36 9.26
CA LEU A 973 7.06 29.17 9.94
C LEU A 973 6.47 27.88 9.36
N HIS A 974 5.15 27.81 9.18
CA HIS A 974 4.48 26.66 8.54
C HIS A 974 4.99 26.41 7.12
N LYS A 975 5.10 27.48 6.33
CA LYS A 975 5.64 27.41 4.96
C LYS A 975 7.07 26.86 4.94
N LEU A 976 7.96 27.38 5.79
CA LEU A 976 9.35 26.95 5.87
C LEU A 976 9.53 25.55 6.48
N ALA A 977 8.58 25.10 7.29
CA ALA A 977 8.59 23.76 7.86
C ALA A 977 8.12 22.67 6.89
N GLN A 978 7.57 23.05 5.72
CA GLN A 978 7.09 22.14 4.67
C GLN A 978 6.12 21.08 5.22
N GLY A 979 5.16 21.52 6.05
CA GLY A 979 4.15 20.66 6.66
C GLY A 979 4.66 19.75 7.78
N ARG A 980 5.91 19.91 8.24
CA ARG A 980 6.41 19.23 9.44
C ARG A 980 6.12 20.08 10.68
N GLU A 981 5.67 19.43 11.75
CA GLU A 981 5.27 20.09 12.99
C GLU A 981 6.40 20.91 13.65
N ILE A 982 6.05 22.03 14.28
CA ILE A 982 6.90 22.82 15.17
C ILE A 982 6.28 22.77 16.56
N ALA A 983 6.88 21.99 17.46
CA ALA A 983 6.35 21.77 18.81
C ALA A 983 6.31 23.09 19.60
N GLY A 984 5.16 23.41 20.21
CA GLY A 984 4.97 24.62 21.03
C GLY A 984 4.49 25.87 20.28
N LEU A 985 4.39 25.84 18.95
CA LEU A 985 3.84 26.96 18.17
C LEU A 985 2.31 27.05 18.31
N SER A 986 1.62 25.91 18.39
CA SER A 986 0.15 25.82 18.47
C SER A 986 -0.43 26.48 19.73
N ALA A 987 0.33 26.51 20.84
CA ALA A 987 -0.08 27.19 22.07
C ALA A 987 -0.37 28.69 21.87
N TYR A 988 0.18 29.29 20.82
CA TYR A 988 -0.07 30.70 20.44
C TYR A 988 -1.11 30.84 19.32
N GLU A 989 -1.52 29.74 18.69
CA GLU A 989 -2.55 29.71 17.64
C GLU A 989 -3.97 29.57 18.24
N GLU A 990 -4.07 29.02 19.45
CA GLU A 990 -5.32 28.68 20.15
C GLU A 990 -5.91 29.81 21.01
N GLU A 991 -5.20 30.92 21.27
CA GLU A 991 -5.75 32.10 22.00
C GLU A 991 -6.71 32.98 21.16
N ARG A 992 -7.24 32.44 20.04
CA ARG A 992 -8.19 33.12 19.14
C ARG A 992 -9.65 33.07 19.59
#